data_AF-A0A7X0XBI6-F1
#
_entry.id   AF-A0A7X0XBI6-F1
#
_cell.length_a   1.000
_cell.length_b   1.000
_cell.length_c   1.000
_cell.angle_alpha   90.00
_cell.angle_beta   90.00
_cell.angle_gamma   90.00
#
_symmetry.space_group_name_H-M   'P 1'
#
loop_
_entity.id
_entity.type
_entity.pdbx_description
1 polymer ?
#
loop_
_entity_poly.entity_id
_entity_poly.type
_entity_poly.pdbx_seq_one_letter_code
_entity_poly.pdbx_strand_id
1 'polypeptide(L)'
;MKAEDREYPVYIDPSVQLKKVTDAHIASAYPTTNYSGSKLWDAGQGEYTLSVGQYDGTTGINYAYIKPDVSSLAKASIESATFKAYATWHYYPSTPNLVKLDEVKGAWTPGAITWNNKPTATNIAQTNVGRDQWASFNVKDTVQAWAQGTRVNYGFMMHTTNTQGFWKKFTATETGKNVPYLEVTYSYAQPAKATVKTTSNGPGTGTGYMDLTWNAVSGATGYRLLIWNGYNYEHIPVGNVTTWTSKGKKIFPTQAEIDEGEFEFHTDGKGSEFANDPRELYENGYQAGSTADYRNRQNYIVRVLATFPGGDSPTSDVTDVYMPIETPETPTGKAYANLAGSNSGYVQVNWAPVANAEGYYVTMFDGKKDVQFDVGNKTSWTTQGKGLWATPAEIAAGGWELHTDGKGAELAQDPSPVYKNSGGTLGHLKTYAFRVKAYTKTGKQAASAISGIYKPTIPQVGSQQGMVDYWTSIPVIGGEVNATNGNFLFSETDFELEGRGPSINISRTFNSQNDQVGLFGKGWTSTLETRVAEQPNGDVILFESDNKTQLFTKNDTKYEAPAGVYSELSKTANGFLLVEQDKSEVAFNAAGQLLSEKDQNGNTLTYTYTSGKLTSMKDASGRTVSFGYASGGAQITKVSGPESRDVTFSYDAQKQLTMSTTPRGKQYRYGYTDGLLTAIYDPKHTDEKPYKTAYEYTDKKLVKVTDPVGKATTLSYAPEKREATLVNAKGKKTVYTYNLAGNLEKVIVDADGLKLSTTTSYEANNLIKEVSPKGQEETYTYDADGNVTSVTDPYGTEKYAYNENNDVISATDTENRETTTAYSGADAVSETIQTEANMSSVTQYDAYGNPISGSGDLSAAGNLLLNNGFEGGATLPNWKMLQSNTTGGLSFDSSEKGPGSLGGSGALKISSEGASTEKGYTAATQYVDVEPNTTYTLSATIKTANMTNSDAFLMARLQTAASKDVTDGNVWNSNRAATMQGNRNWLKRQMTFTTTKETNKVLIYLMSEQMAGAKGKGTVWYDNVQLEKGSTASSYNPLVNNSVENSTELTADGWVRAGNTSLTAMRITDTEAFSGDSSVQHERKATTEENAFLRQTVTLNQTTAKAVTITGMSKSENAKASGTSKLSDDYALWADVRYTDGTNEYVRARFPLGTNDWNRSAVVVKPTKPIQTILVSTMFQNSATGKAWFDDVRILEKTPTIQTAITWSLPTTKKTAKQPSHMTSTATS
;
A
#
# COMPACT_ATOMS: atom_id res chain seq x y z
N MET A 1 -21.59 -9.43 31.62
CA MET A 1 -22.87 -9.50 32.38
C MET A 1 -23.94 -10.04 31.45
N LYS A 2 -24.32 -11.31 31.58
CA LYS A 2 -25.43 -11.94 30.83
C LYS A 2 -26.47 -12.42 31.83
N ALA A 3 -27.68 -11.90 31.72
CA ALA A 3 -28.89 -12.50 32.30
C ALA A 3 -29.94 -12.47 31.18
N GLU A 4 -30.53 -13.61 30.86
CA GLU A 4 -31.45 -13.81 29.73
C GLU A 4 -32.86 -13.23 29.98
N ASP A 5 -33.11 -12.68 31.18
CA ASP A 5 -34.48 -12.38 31.65
C ASP A 5 -34.74 -10.88 31.88
N ARG A 6 -33.92 -9.98 31.31
CA ARG A 6 -34.24 -8.55 31.36
C ARG A 6 -35.25 -8.20 30.28
N GLU A 7 -36.52 -8.15 30.65
CA GLU A 7 -37.48 -7.27 29.97
C GLU A 7 -36.91 -5.84 30.02
N TYR A 8 -36.67 -5.26 28.85
CA TYR A 8 -36.17 -3.88 28.67
C TYR A 8 -37.03 -2.88 29.46
N PRO A 9 -36.47 -1.73 29.88
CA PRO A 9 -37.19 -0.83 30.78
C PRO A 9 -38.50 -0.39 30.10
N VAL A 10 -39.62 -0.68 30.74
CA VAL A 10 -40.88 -0.03 30.43
C VAL A 10 -40.65 1.46 30.72
N TYR A 11 -40.48 2.25 29.66
CA TYR A 11 -40.45 3.70 29.74
C TYR A 11 -41.86 4.14 30.12
N ILE A 12 -42.15 4.18 31.43
CA ILE A 12 -43.34 4.84 31.93
C ILE A 12 -43.01 6.33 31.91
N ASP A 13 -43.51 7.03 30.91
CA ASP A 13 -43.48 8.50 30.89
C ASP A 13 -44.20 9.01 32.15
N PRO A 14 -43.68 10.00 32.90
CA PRO A 14 -44.38 10.56 34.04
C PRO A 14 -45.79 11.00 33.65
N SER A 15 -46.75 10.85 34.57
CA SER A 15 -48.13 11.23 34.32
C SER A 15 -48.25 12.72 33.95
N VAL A 16 -48.93 13.01 32.84
CA VAL A 16 -49.17 14.37 32.34
C VAL A 16 -50.48 14.90 32.93
N GLN A 17 -50.49 16.17 33.36
CA GLN A 17 -51.68 16.85 33.88
C GLN A 17 -52.35 17.72 32.80
N LEU A 18 -53.51 17.29 32.32
CA LEU A 18 -54.36 18.05 31.40
C LEU A 18 -55.27 19.01 32.20
N LYS A 19 -54.80 20.24 32.39
CA LYS A 19 -55.47 21.31 33.16
C LYS A 19 -56.42 22.18 32.33
N LYS A 20 -56.45 21.99 31.02
CA LYS A 20 -57.37 22.70 30.13
C LYS A 20 -58.73 22.00 30.19
N VAL A 21 -59.62 22.56 30.99
CA VAL A 21 -60.96 22.05 31.28
C VAL A 21 -61.98 23.16 31.05
N THR A 22 -63.21 22.77 30.73
CA THR A 22 -64.34 23.68 30.58
C THR A 22 -65.45 23.25 31.54
N ASP A 23 -66.00 24.16 32.34
CA ASP A 23 -66.96 23.81 33.39
C ASP A 23 -68.19 24.73 33.47
N ALA A 24 -69.24 24.21 34.11
CA ALA A 24 -70.46 24.93 34.47
C ALA A 24 -71.18 24.16 35.58
N HIS A 25 -72.08 24.80 36.32
CA HIS A 25 -73.05 24.06 37.13
C HIS A 25 -74.48 24.53 36.85
N ILE A 26 -75.42 23.67 37.19
CA ILE A 26 -76.87 23.88 36.98
C ILE A 26 -77.62 23.54 38.25
N ALA A 27 -78.74 24.22 38.49
CA ALA A 27 -79.54 24.09 39.70
C ALA A 27 -81.01 23.79 39.37
N SER A 28 -81.63 22.84 40.07
CA SER A 28 -83.04 22.52 39.86
C SER A 28 -83.99 23.61 40.35
N ALA A 29 -83.56 24.44 41.31
CA ALA A 29 -84.33 25.59 41.77
C ALA A 29 -84.40 26.71 40.72
N TYR A 30 -83.47 26.72 39.76
CA TYR A 30 -83.39 27.71 38.68
C TYR A 30 -83.28 27.02 37.32
N PRO A 31 -84.38 26.43 36.81
CA PRO A 31 -84.28 25.45 35.74
C PRO A 31 -83.77 25.99 34.39
N THR A 32 -83.87 27.30 34.18
CA THR A 32 -83.44 28.03 32.97
C THR A 32 -82.13 28.79 33.17
N THR A 33 -81.57 28.80 34.38
CA THR A 33 -80.35 29.55 34.69
C THR A 33 -79.13 28.71 34.39
N ASN A 34 -78.13 29.35 33.78
CA ASN A 34 -76.81 28.81 33.58
C ASN A 34 -75.81 29.48 34.53
N TYR A 35 -74.98 28.68 35.19
CA TYR A 35 -73.85 29.15 36.00
C TYR A 35 -72.54 28.72 35.34
N SER A 36 -71.86 29.68 34.70
CA SER A 36 -70.54 29.54 34.09
C SER A 36 -69.81 30.89 34.15
N GLY A 37 -68.48 30.90 34.00
CA GLY A 37 -67.71 32.14 33.96
C GLY A 37 -67.86 32.98 35.23
N SER A 38 -68.10 34.28 35.06
CA SER A 38 -68.26 35.22 36.19
C SER A 38 -69.40 34.84 37.15
N LYS A 39 -70.39 34.05 36.70
CA LYS A 39 -71.54 33.61 37.53
C LYS A 39 -71.20 32.48 38.50
N LEU A 40 -70.00 31.91 38.42
CA LEU A 40 -69.50 30.91 39.36
C LEU A 40 -68.88 31.55 40.61
N TRP A 41 -68.72 32.89 40.63
CA TRP A 41 -68.08 33.58 41.75
C TRP A 41 -68.85 33.38 43.05
N ASP A 42 -68.17 32.86 44.05
CA ASP A 42 -68.71 32.69 45.39
C ASP A 42 -67.96 33.59 46.38
N ALA A 43 -68.60 34.70 46.77
CA ALA A 43 -68.05 35.62 47.74
C ALA A 43 -67.75 34.98 49.10
N GLY A 44 -68.46 33.89 49.46
CA GLY A 44 -68.24 33.17 50.71
C GLY A 44 -67.00 32.29 50.70
N GLN A 45 -66.43 31.95 49.54
CA GLN A 45 -65.18 31.20 49.41
C GLN A 45 -64.04 32.06 48.86
N GLY A 46 -64.34 33.22 48.29
CA GLY A 46 -63.33 34.07 47.64
C GLY A 46 -62.79 33.47 46.35
N GLU A 47 -63.53 32.55 45.73
CA GLU A 47 -63.15 31.85 44.50
C GLU A 47 -64.38 31.49 43.64
N TYR A 48 -64.14 31.08 42.40
CA TYR A 48 -65.18 30.53 41.53
C TYR A 48 -65.44 29.07 41.90
N THR A 49 -66.70 28.69 42.08
CA THR A 49 -67.06 27.35 42.55
C THR A 49 -68.18 26.68 41.77
N LEU A 50 -68.10 25.36 41.71
CA LEU A 50 -69.09 24.45 41.15
C LEU A 50 -69.86 23.78 42.29
N SER A 51 -71.16 24.05 42.36
CA SER A 51 -72.01 23.47 43.41
C SER A 51 -72.49 22.07 43.03
N VAL A 52 -72.48 21.15 44.00
CA VAL A 52 -72.86 19.75 43.80
C VAL A 52 -73.70 19.23 44.98
N GLY A 53 -74.84 18.61 44.69
CA GLY A 53 -75.76 18.03 45.69
C GLY A 53 -77.00 18.90 45.92
N GLN A 54 -77.60 18.86 47.11
CA GLN A 54 -78.67 19.80 47.48
C GLN A 54 -78.41 20.37 48.88
N TYR A 55 -78.40 21.69 49.07
CA TYR A 55 -78.26 22.30 50.41
C TYR A 55 -79.62 22.47 51.09
N ASP A 56 -80.60 23.03 50.37
CA ASP A 56 -81.95 23.33 50.86
C ASP A 56 -82.95 23.46 49.69
N GLY A 57 -84.15 23.98 49.95
CA GLY A 57 -85.15 24.25 48.91
C GLY A 57 -84.83 25.44 48.00
N THR A 58 -83.96 26.36 48.42
CA THR A 58 -83.64 27.60 47.67
C THR A 58 -82.52 27.41 46.65
N THR A 59 -81.61 26.47 46.93
CA THR A 59 -80.52 26.06 46.05
C THR A 59 -80.91 24.92 45.11
N GLY A 60 -81.85 24.06 45.54
CA GLY A 60 -82.26 22.88 44.80
C GLY A 60 -81.13 21.86 44.60
N ILE A 61 -81.34 20.90 43.70
CA ILE A 61 -80.33 19.91 43.32
C ILE A 61 -79.37 20.54 42.30
N ASN A 62 -78.07 20.39 42.52
CA ASN A 62 -77.03 20.96 41.70
C ASN A 62 -76.11 19.90 41.12
N TYR A 63 -75.78 20.05 39.84
CA TYR A 63 -74.85 19.22 39.09
C TYR A 63 -73.76 20.09 38.47
N ALA A 64 -72.50 19.67 38.62
CA ALA A 64 -71.37 20.31 37.99
C ALA A 64 -70.96 19.54 36.74
N TYR A 65 -70.86 20.21 35.60
CA TYR A 65 -70.40 19.64 34.33
C TYR A 65 -68.98 20.12 34.07
N ILE A 66 -68.08 19.20 33.74
CA ILE A 66 -66.65 19.49 33.54
C ILE A 66 -66.14 18.68 32.35
N LYS A 67 -65.58 19.34 31.34
CA LYS A 67 -65.06 18.71 30.12
C LYS A 67 -63.55 18.96 29.98
N PRO A 68 -62.70 17.95 30.22
CA PRO A 68 -61.26 18.04 29.92
C PRO A 68 -60.98 18.06 28.42
N ASP A 69 -59.97 18.83 28.00
CA ASP A 69 -59.40 18.78 26.65
C ASP A 69 -58.44 17.58 26.55
N VAL A 70 -58.82 16.58 25.76
CA VAL A 70 -58.05 15.35 25.53
C VAL A 70 -57.51 15.27 24.10
N SER A 71 -57.51 16.38 23.36
CA SER A 71 -57.08 16.40 21.95
C SER A 71 -55.62 15.97 21.75
N SER A 72 -54.76 16.23 22.74
CA SER A 72 -53.37 15.76 22.77
C SER A 72 -53.23 14.24 22.93
N LEU A 73 -54.29 13.53 23.34
CA LEU A 73 -54.27 12.08 23.53
C LEU A 73 -54.81 11.31 22.31
N ALA A 74 -55.03 11.99 21.18
CA ALA A 74 -55.61 11.38 19.99
C ALA A 74 -54.76 10.16 19.54
N LYS A 75 -55.40 8.99 19.49
CA LYS A 75 -54.81 7.67 19.19
C LYS A 75 -53.79 7.14 20.20
N ALA A 76 -53.63 7.78 21.35
CA ALA A 76 -52.82 7.26 22.43
C ALA A 76 -53.47 6.03 23.10
N SER A 77 -52.63 5.09 23.54
CA SER A 77 -52.99 4.02 24.47
C SER A 77 -52.86 4.55 25.89
N ILE A 78 -53.95 4.53 26.65
CA ILE A 78 -54.04 5.08 28.00
C ILE A 78 -53.71 3.98 29.00
N GLU A 79 -52.58 4.14 29.68
CA GLU A 79 -52.11 3.20 30.71
C GLU A 79 -52.82 3.48 32.03
N SER A 80 -52.97 4.76 32.39
CA SER A 80 -53.75 5.22 33.53
C SER A 80 -54.40 6.59 33.25
N ALA A 81 -55.58 6.85 33.82
CA ALA A 81 -56.17 8.19 33.81
C ALA A 81 -56.99 8.46 35.08
N THR A 82 -56.68 9.56 35.78
CA THR A 82 -57.35 9.97 37.01
C THR A 82 -57.86 11.40 36.90
N PHE A 83 -59.17 11.59 37.01
CA PHE A 83 -59.78 12.91 37.10
C PHE A 83 -59.73 13.42 38.54
N LYS A 84 -59.30 14.67 38.71
CA LYS A 84 -59.08 15.32 40.00
C LYS A 84 -59.91 16.59 40.08
N ALA A 85 -60.66 16.79 41.16
CA ALA A 85 -61.41 18.01 41.45
C ALA A 85 -61.28 18.39 42.93
N TYR A 86 -60.98 19.65 43.24
CA TYR A 86 -60.72 20.09 44.61
C TYR A 86 -61.99 20.56 45.31
N ALA A 87 -62.32 19.99 46.47
CA ALA A 87 -63.49 20.34 47.25
C ALA A 87 -63.18 21.50 48.21
N THR A 88 -63.30 22.75 47.75
CA THR A 88 -63.08 23.93 48.60
C THR A 88 -64.06 24.06 49.75
N TRP A 89 -65.26 23.50 49.61
CA TRP A 89 -66.29 23.60 50.65
C TRP A 89 -67.10 22.31 50.75
N HIS A 90 -67.45 21.96 51.97
CA HIS A 90 -68.23 20.76 52.30
C HIS A 90 -69.14 21.04 53.49
N TYR A 91 -70.35 20.47 53.51
CA TYR A 91 -71.31 20.66 54.61
C TYR A 91 -70.73 20.25 55.98
N TYR A 92 -70.17 19.04 56.08
CA TYR A 92 -69.38 18.60 57.24
C TYR A 92 -67.90 18.97 57.09
N PRO A 93 -67.29 19.76 57.99
CA PRO A 93 -65.89 20.15 57.87
C PRO A 93 -64.88 18.99 57.92
N SER A 94 -65.20 17.91 58.65
CA SER A 94 -64.25 16.84 58.99
C SER A 94 -64.65 15.43 58.54
N THR A 95 -65.81 15.25 57.92
CA THR A 95 -66.32 13.91 57.53
C THR A 95 -66.43 13.81 56.00
N PRO A 96 -65.45 13.19 55.31
CA PRO A 96 -65.52 12.92 53.88
C PRO A 96 -66.75 12.09 53.54
N ASN A 97 -67.50 12.49 52.51
CA ASN A 97 -68.63 11.71 52.03
C ASN A 97 -68.78 11.75 50.51
N LEU A 98 -69.73 10.96 50.02
CA LEU A 98 -69.83 10.52 48.63
C LEU A 98 -69.92 11.68 47.64
N VAL A 99 -69.11 11.61 46.59
CA VAL A 99 -69.28 12.31 45.32
C VAL A 99 -69.17 11.31 44.19
N LYS A 100 -70.06 11.45 43.22
CA LYS A 100 -70.17 10.61 42.03
C LYS A 100 -69.71 11.39 40.80
N LEU A 101 -69.07 10.69 39.88
CA LEU A 101 -68.65 11.20 38.58
C LEU A 101 -69.32 10.36 37.49
N ASP A 102 -70.05 11.03 36.64
CA ASP A 102 -70.82 10.45 35.55
C ASP A 102 -70.23 10.87 34.21
N GLU A 103 -70.21 9.98 33.23
CA GLU A 103 -69.88 10.33 31.84
C GLU A 103 -71.09 10.95 31.16
N VAL A 104 -70.91 12.14 30.58
CA VAL A 104 -71.96 12.85 29.84
C VAL A 104 -72.14 12.24 28.46
N LYS A 105 -73.39 12.06 28.02
CA LYS A 105 -73.73 11.37 26.76
C LYS A 105 -74.16 12.29 25.62
N GLY A 106 -74.23 13.60 25.84
CA GLY A 106 -74.63 14.57 24.83
C GLY A 106 -73.84 15.89 24.90
N ALA A 107 -73.81 16.62 23.80
CA ALA A 107 -73.11 17.89 23.72
C ALA A 107 -73.70 18.93 24.67
N TRP A 108 -72.82 19.73 25.28
CA TRP A 108 -73.19 20.90 26.06
C TRP A 108 -72.10 21.96 25.93
N THR A 109 -72.47 23.22 26.21
CA THR A 109 -71.53 24.32 26.30
C THR A 109 -71.78 25.08 27.62
N PRO A 110 -70.73 25.63 28.24
CA PRO A 110 -70.87 26.34 29.51
C PRO A 110 -71.88 27.46 29.45
N GLY A 111 -71.98 28.20 28.35
CA GLY A 111 -72.91 29.34 28.26
C GLY A 111 -74.38 28.96 28.00
N ALA A 112 -74.70 27.70 27.71
CA ALA A 112 -76.05 27.29 27.28
C ALA A 112 -76.67 26.17 28.12
N ILE A 113 -75.89 25.47 28.96
CA ILE A 113 -76.40 24.37 29.78
C ILE A 113 -77.25 24.91 30.95
N THR A 114 -78.42 24.31 31.14
CA THR A 114 -79.41 24.63 32.18
C THR A 114 -79.99 23.33 32.72
N TRP A 115 -80.79 23.38 33.77
CA TRP A 115 -81.47 22.18 34.27
C TRP A 115 -82.40 21.53 33.22
N ASN A 116 -83.07 22.35 32.41
CA ASN A 116 -84.09 21.89 31.46
C ASN A 116 -83.50 21.21 30.21
N ASN A 117 -82.30 21.60 29.79
CA ASN A 117 -81.64 21.06 28.59
C ASN A 117 -80.40 20.22 28.90
N LYS A 118 -80.21 19.81 30.16
CA LYS A 118 -79.07 18.99 30.57
C LYS A 118 -79.06 17.64 29.84
N PRO A 119 -77.91 17.21 29.31
CA PRO A 119 -77.79 15.90 28.68
C PRO A 119 -77.91 14.77 29.71
N THR A 120 -78.18 13.56 29.24
CA THR A 120 -78.11 12.36 30.08
C THR A 120 -76.66 12.07 30.46
N ALA A 121 -76.47 11.50 31.65
CA ALA A 121 -75.17 11.09 32.16
C ALA A 121 -75.28 9.72 32.83
N THR A 122 -74.18 8.97 32.87
CA THR A 122 -74.13 7.63 33.47
C THR A 122 -72.98 7.56 34.46
N ASN A 123 -73.23 7.10 35.67
CA ASN A 123 -72.19 6.96 36.68
C ASN A 123 -71.07 6.01 36.23
N ILE A 124 -69.83 6.50 36.29
CA ILE A 124 -68.61 5.77 35.91
C ILE A 124 -67.63 5.63 37.05
N ALA A 125 -67.67 6.53 38.04
CA ALA A 125 -66.79 6.50 39.19
C ALA A 125 -67.44 7.20 40.39
N GLN A 126 -66.89 6.94 41.58
CA GLN A 126 -67.29 7.60 42.81
C GLN A 126 -66.13 7.59 43.82
N THR A 127 -66.14 8.55 44.75
CA THR A 127 -65.18 8.62 45.86
C THR A 127 -65.79 9.36 47.06
N ASN A 128 -65.13 9.32 48.21
CA ASN A 128 -65.46 10.17 49.36
C ASN A 128 -64.43 11.30 49.45
N VAL A 129 -64.89 12.53 49.62
CA VAL A 129 -64.00 13.71 49.72
C VAL A 129 -64.46 14.63 50.85
N GLY A 130 -63.50 15.11 51.64
CA GLY A 130 -63.73 16.11 52.69
C GLY A 130 -63.48 17.55 52.20
N ARG A 131 -63.63 18.52 53.10
CA ARG A 131 -63.25 19.92 52.82
C ARG A 131 -61.75 20.02 52.60
N ASP A 132 -61.32 20.90 51.69
CA ASP A 132 -59.92 21.19 51.38
C ASP A 132 -59.13 19.96 50.86
N GLN A 133 -59.82 19.02 50.21
CA GLN A 133 -59.25 17.78 49.66
C GLN A 133 -59.55 17.58 48.17
N TRP A 134 -58.70 16.81 47.49
CA TRP A 134 -58.91 16.39 46.11
C TRP A 134 -59.82 15.16 46.03
N ALA A 135 -60.96 15.29 45.37
CA ALA A 135 -61.69 14.13 44.86
C ALA A 135 -60.90 13.53 43.69
N SER A 136 -60.66 12.22 43.73
CA SER A 136 -59.90 11.48 42.72
C SER A 136 -60.74 10.35 42.15
N PHE A 137 -60.87 10.30 40.83
CA PHE A 137 -61.69 9.31 40.12
C PHE A 137 -60.86 8.61 39.04
N ASN A 138 -60.79 7.28 39.08
CA ASN A 138 -60.22 6.51 37.98
C ASN A 138 -61.19 6.56 36.79
N VAL A 139 -60.72 7.12 35.66
CA VAL A 139 -61.51 7.32 34.44
C VAL A 139 -60.83 6.71 33.21
N LYS A 140 -59.88 5.78 33.40
CA LYS A 140 -59.07 5.15 32.35
C LYS A 140 -59.88 4.73 31.12
N ASP A 141 -60.90 3.90 31.30
CA ASP A 141 -61.65 3.33 30.16
C ASP A 141 -62.42 4.39 29.36
N THR A 142 -62.89 5.44 30.04
CA THR A 142 -63.58 6.57 29.42
C THR A 142 -62.60 7.40 28.59
N VAL A 143 -61.46 7.75 29.18
CA VAL A 143 -60.40 8.52 28.50
C VAL A 143 -59.79 7.71 27.35
N GLN A 144 -59.59 6.39 27.51
CA GLN A 144 -59.16 5.48 26.45
C GLN A 144 -60.10 5.53 25.26
N ALA A 145 -61.41 5.47 25.48
CA ALA A 145 -62.37 5.51 24.39
C ALA A 145 -62.42 6.89 23.69
N TRP A 146 -62.22 7.97 24.44
CA TRP A 146 -62.08 9.31 23.86
C TRP A 146 -60.81 9.44 23.03
N ALA A 147 -59.67 8.97 23.55
CA ALA A 147 -58.38 8.94 22.85
C ALA A 147 -58.45 8.15 21.54
N GLN A 148 -59.10 6.99 21.54
CA GLN A 148 -59.26 6.15 20.35
C GLN A 148 -60.30 6.68 19.36
N GLY A 149 -61.16 7.61 19.79
CA GLY A 149 -62.25 8.16 19.00
C GLY A 149 -63.46 7.22 18.87
N THR A 150 -63.54 6.17 19.70
CA THR A 150 -64.69 5.25 19.72
C THR A 150 -65.89 5.85 20.47
N ARG A 151 -65.64 6.84 21.34
CA ARG A 151 -66.65 7.67 21.98
C ARG A 151 -66.28 9.14 21.90
N VAL A 152 -67.25 10.01 21.66
CA VAL A 152 -67.05 11.46 21.65
C VAL A 152 -66.88 11.97 23.09
N ASN A 153 -65.88 12.83 23.33
CA ASN A 153 -65.68 13.48 24.63
C ASN A 153 -66.72 14.60 24.85
N TYR A 154 -67.75 14.29 25.64
CA TYR A 154 -68.70 15.29 26.16
C TYR A 154 -68.40 15.69 27.61
N GLY A 155 -67.33 15.20 28.23
CA GLY A 155 -66.96 15.52 29.60
C GLY A 155 -67.71 14.69 30.66
N PHE A 156 -67.61 15.16 31.90
CA PHE A 156 -68.13 14.53 33.10
C PHE A 156 -69.19 15.39 33.78
N MET A 157 -70.05 14.76 34.57
CA MET A 157 -71.00 15.40 35.47
C MET A 157 -70.77 14.90 36.90
N MET A 158 -70.64 15.81 37.86
CA MET A 158 -70.48 15.49 39.28
C MET A 158 -71.80 15.69 40.02
N HIS A 159 -72.17 14.72 40.85
CA HIS A 159 -73.35 14.77 41.71
C HIS A 159 -73.15 14.05 43.05
N THR A 160 -74.10 14.20 43.99
CA THR A 160 -74.13 13.45 45.25
C THR A 160 -75.52 12.82 45.49
N THR A 161 -75.82 12.38 46.72
CA THR A 161 -77.11 11.76 47.12
C THR A 161 -78.27 12.77 47.26
N ASN A 162 -78.08 14.02 46.79
CA ASN A 162 -79.10 15.08 46.77
C ASN A 162 -79.76 15.33 48.14
N THR A 163 -78.96 15.25 49.21
CA THR A 163 -79.38 15.61 50.58
C THR A 163 -78.39 16.62 51.15
N GLN A 164 -78.85 17.45 52.10
CA GLN A 164 -78.07 18.54 52.69
C GLN A 164 -76.69 18.12 53.19
N GLY A 165 -76.59 16.95 53.84
CA GLY A 165 -75.33 16.43 54.37
C GLY A 165 -74.25 16.14 53.32
N PHE A 166 -74.61 16.03 52.04
CA PHE A 166 -73.69 15.72 50.94
C PHE A 166 -73.47 16.92 50.00
N TRP A 167 -73.97 18.11 50.35
CA TRP A 167 -73.71 19.35 49.61
C TRP A 167 -72.24 19.75 49.70
N LYS A 168 -71.65 20.06 48.55
CA LYS A 168 -70.25 20.48 48.42
C LYS A 168 -70.09 21.53 47.34
N LYS A 169 -68.99 22.27 47.41
CA LYS A 169 -68.52 23.15 46.35
C LYS A 169 -67.12 22.73 45.94
N PHE A 170 -66.92 22.59 44.63
CA PHE A 170 -65.63 22.30 44.04
C PHE A 170 -65.06 23.56 43.41
N THR A 171 -63.75 23.73 43.42
CA THR A 171 -63.09 24.86 42.77
C THR A 171 -63.33 24.78 41.26
N ALA A 172 -63.79 25.88 40.67
CA ALA A 172 -64.00 26.02 39.23
C ALA A 172 -62.71 26.45 38.51
N THR A 173 -62.70 26.33 37.18
CA THR A 173 -61.53 26.61 36.36
C THR A 173 -61.06 28.07 36.39
N GLU A 174 -61.99 29.01 36.58
CA GLU A 174 -61.72 30.45 36.60
C GLU A 174 -60.90 30.91 37.82
N THR A 175 -60.78 30.07 38.86
CA THR A 175 -59.98 30.35 40.07
C THR A 175 -58.47 30.28 39.82
N GLY A 176 -58.01 29.51 38.82
CA GLY A 176 -56.60 29.36 38.45
C GLY A 176 -55.73 28.53 39.40
N LYS A 177 -56.09 28.42 40.69
CA LYS A 177 -55.48 27.51 41.69
C LYS A 177 -56.43 26.35 42.00
N ASN A 178 -55.89 25.16 42.30
CA ASN A 178 -56.65 23.96 42.67
C ASN A 178 -57.77 23.58 41.68
N VAL A 179 -57.60 23.95 40.40
CA VAL A 179 -58.59 23.71 39.35
C VAL A 179 -58.70 22.22 39.00
N PRO A 180 -59.85 21.75 38.49
CA PRO A 180 -60.00 20.38 38.06
C PRO A 180 -59.00 20.02 36.94
N TYR A 181 -58.47 18.80 36.95
CA TYR A 181 -57.55 18.33 35.91
C TYR A 181 -57.66 16.82 35.68
N LEU A 182 -57.18 16.38 34.52
CA LEU A 182 -57.05 14.97 34.20
C LEU A 182 -55.57 14.57 34.18
N GLU A 183 -55.18 13.66 35.06
CA GLU A 183 -53.83 13.09 35.15
C GLU A 183 -53.75 11.81 34.34
N VAL A 184 -52.85 11.71 33.35
CA VAL A 184 -52.83 10.60 32.38
C VAL A 184 -51.41 10.09 32.13
N THR A 185 -51.23 8.77 32.14
CA THR A 185 -50.06 8.09 31.58
C THR A 185 -50.47 7.41 30.29
N TYR A 186 -49.72 7.62 29.20
CA TYR A 186 -50.07 7.11 27.87
C TYR A 186 -48.84 6.83 27.01
N SER A 187 -49.04 6.01 25.98
CA SER A 187 -48.04 5.68 24.97
C SER A 187 -48.66 5.65 23.57
N TYR A 188 -47.85 5.86 22.53
CA TYR A 188 -48.27 5.71 21.14
C TYR A 188 -47.79 4.40 20.54
N ALA A 189 -48.45 3.95 19.46
CA ALA A 189 -48.04 2.75 18.74
C ALA A 189 -46.62 2.89 18.19
N GLN A 190 -45.78 1.88 18.45
CA GLN A 190 -44.43 1.80 17.91
C GLN A 190 -44.47 1.57 16.39
N PRO A 191 -43.72 2.33 15.58
CA PRO A 191 -43.59 2.08 14.15
C PRO A 191 -42.92 0.72 13.89
N ALA A 192 -43.34 0.04 12.81
CA ALA A 192 -42.59 -1.11 12.32
C ALA A 192 -41.21 -0.68 11.81
N LYS A 193 -40.22 -1.59 11.87
CA LYS A 193 -38.88 -1.33 11.30
C LYS A 193 -38.96 -1.00 9.80
N ALA A 194 -38.08 -0.12 9.34
CA ALA A 194 -38.03 0.26 7.93
C ALA A 194 -37.51 -0.90 7.05
N THR A 195 -37.99 -0.96 5.82
CA THR A 195 -37.33 -1.69 4.73
C THR A 195 -36.35 -0.74 4.08
N VAL A 196 -35.10 -1.16 3.93
CA VAL A 196 -34.02 -0.33 3.37
C VAL A 196 -33.43 -0.98 2.15
N LYS A 197 -33.35 -0.23 1.06
CA LYS A 197 -32.62 -0.60 -0.16
C LYS A 197 -31.43 0.33 -0.30
N THR A 198 -30.23 -0.22 -0.46
CA THR A 198 -29.01 0.57 -0.61
C THR A 198 -28.47 0.47 -2.04
N THR A 199 -27.82 1.54 -2.51
CA THR A 199 -27.29 1.64 -3.87
C THR A 199 -25.92 2.34 -3.86
N SER A 200 -24.94 1.81 -4.58
CA SER A 200 -23.60 2.41 -4.75
C SER A 200 -23.66 3.57 -5.74
N ASN A 201 -22.84 4.60 -5.53
CA ASN A 201 -22.72 5.73 -6.46
C ASN A 201 -21.78 5.46 -7.65
N GLY A 202 -21.08 4.32 -7.67
CA GLY A 202 -20.21 3.90 -8.77
C GLY A 202 -18.80 3.52 -8.30
N PRO A 203 -17.94 3.07 -9.23
CA PRO A 203 -16.55 2.74 -8.92
C PRO A 203 -15.76 3.96 -8.43
N GLY A 204 -14.97 3.79 -7.37
CA GLY A 204 -14.00 4.79 -6.90
C GLY A 204 -14.62 5.96 -6.14
N THR A 205 -15.89 5.88 -5.75
CA THR A 205 -16.60 6.98 -5.08
C THR A 205 -16.56 6.91 -3.56
N GLY A 206 -16.27 5.73 -3.00
CA GLY A 206 -16.33 5.43 -1.58
C GLY A 206 -17.73 5.49 -0.95
N THR A 207 -18.79 5.76 -1.73
CA THR A 207 -20.09 6.19 -1.19
C THR A 207 -21.30 5.49 -1.81
N GLY A 208 -22.43 5.58 -1.10
CA GLY A 208 -23.73 5.10 -1.52
C GLY A 208 -24.89 5.87 -0.88
N TYR A 209 -26.11 5.47 -1.23
CA TYR A 209 -27.33 6.02 -0.65
C TYR A 209 -28.31 4.92 -0.24
N MET A 210 -29.22 5.27 0.66
CA MET A 210 -30.25 4.39 1.18
C MET A 210 -31.65 4.95 0.90
N ASP A 211 -32.54 4.08 0.42
CA ASP A 211 -33.97 4.33 0.24
C ASP A 211 -34.73 3.55 1.31
N LEU A 212 -35.48 4.27 2.14
CA LEU A 212 -36.22 3.74 3.28
C LEU A 212 -37.71 3.78 3.01
N THR A 213 -38.41 2.71 3.40
CA THR A 213 -39.88 2.62 3.37
C THR A 213 -40.39 2.00 4.67
N TRP A 214 -41.44 2.56 5.26
CA TRP A 214 -42.08 2.02 6.48
C TRP A 214 -43.60 2.13 6.40
N ASN A 215 -44.28 1.40 7.28
CA ASN A 215 -45.74 1.44 7.35
C ASN A 215 -46.22 2.69 8.09
N ALA A 216 -47.31 3.31 7.61
CA ALA A 216 -47.94 4.42 8.31
C ALA A 216 -48.52 3.97 9.66
N VAL A 217 -48.26 4.74 10.72
CA VAL A 217 -48.86 4.59 12.03
C VAL A 217 -50.11 5.47 12.12
N SER A 218 -51.24 4.85 12.48
CA SER A 218 -52.53 5.54 12.58
C SER A 218 -52.48 6.70 13.59
N GLY A 219 -52.83 7.91 13.15
CA GLY A 219 -52.88 9.11 13.99
C GLY A 219 -51.58 9.90 14.07
N ALA A 220 -50.48 9.40 13.48
CA ALA A 220 -49.23 10.14 13.40
C ALA A 220 -49.38 11.38 12.51
N THR A 221 -48.79 12.49 12.94
CA THR A 221 -48.75 13.76 12.20
C THR A 221 -47.43 13.98 11.46
N GLY A 222 -46.43 13.14 11.71
CA GLY A 222 -45.14 13.13 11.01
C GLY A 222 -44.21 12.01 11.49
N TYR A 223 -43.02 11.93 10.90
CA TYR A 223 -41.98 10.97 11.27
C TYR A 223 -40.60 11.63 11.38
N ARG A 224 -39.72 10.99 12.15
CA ARG A 224 -38.28 11.23 12.15
C ARG A 224 -37.55 9.92 11.89
N LEU A 225 -36.49 9.99 11.09
CA LEU A 225 -35.52 8.92 10.96
C LEU A 225 -34.41 9.14 11.98
N LEU A 226 -34.00 8.06 12.62
CA LEU A 226 -32.91 8.05 13.59
C LEU A 226 -31.77 7.23 13.01
N ILE A 227 -30.63 7.86 12.76
CA ILE A 227 -29.43 7.18 12.24
C ILE A 227 -28.31 7.35 13.27
N TRP A 228 -27.70 6.24 13.68
CA TRP A 228 -26.60 6.28 14.64
C TRP A 228 -25.33 6.85 13.99
N ASN A 229 -24.70 7.83 14.63
CA ASN A 229 -23.48 8.49 14.14
C ASN A 229 -22.19 8.01 14.86
N GLY A 230 -22.28 7.06 15.78
CA GLY A 230 -21.14 6.62 16.62
C GLY A 230 -21.24 7.06 18.07
N TYR A 231 -21.88 8.20 18.33
CA TYR A 231 -22.05 8.79 19.66
C TYR A 231 -23.51 8.79 20.12
N ASN A 232 -24.43 9.24 19.27
CA ASN A 232 -25.87 9.31 19.52
C ASN A 232 -26.66 9.02 18.23
N TYR A 233 -28.01 9.09 18.31
CA TYR A 233 -28.86 9.05 17.12
C TYR A 233 -29.08 10.46 16.59
N GLU A 234 -28.86 10.65 15.30
CA GLU A 234 -29.23 11.85 14.57
C GLU A 234 -30.71 11.81 14.19
N HIS A 235 -31.45 12.86 14.52
CA HIS A 235 -32.89 12.94 14.31
C HIS A 235 -33.22 13.73 13.04
N ILE A 236 -33.54 13.02 11.96
CA ILE A 236 -33.83 13.61 10.65
C ILE A 236 -35.36 13.72 10.48
N PRO A 237 -35.95 14.94 10.53
CA PRO A 237 -37.39 15.11 10.32
C PRO A 237 -37.74 14.90 8.84
N VAL A 238 -38.73 14.04 8.58
CA VAL A 238 -39.18 13.72 7.21
C VAL A 238 -40.64 14.10 6.94
N GLY A 239 -41.34 14.64 7.94
CA GLY A 239 -42.75 15.03 7.81
C GLY A 239 -43.69 13.83 7.74
N ASN A 240 -44.90 14.03 7.21
CA ASN A 240 -45.91 12.97 7.13
C ASN A 240 -45.77 12.13 5.84
N VAL A 241 -44.62 11.48 5.70
CA VAL A 241 -44.31 10.56 4.61
C VAL A 241 -43.97 9.19 5.15
N THR A 242 -44.03 8.17 4.29
CA THR A 242 -43.65 6.78 4.62
C THR A 242 -42.47 6.28 3.80
N THR A 243 -41.84 7.15 3.03
CA THR A 243 -40.68 6.88 2.19
C THR A 243 -39.70 8.03 2.26
N TRP A 244 -38.40 7.73 2.29
CA TRP A 244 -37.34 8.73 2.27
C TRP A 244 -36.09 8.19 1.58
N THR A 245 -35.33 9.07 0.93
CA THR A 245 -34.05 8.73 0.30
C THR A 245 -32.95 9.65 0.81
N SER A 246 -31.77 9.09 1.11
CA SER A 246 -30.58 9.88 1.41
C SER A 246 -29.93 10.46 0.16
N LYS A 247 -30.32 10.00 -1.04
CA LYS A 247 -29.68 10.37 -2.30
C LYS A 247 -29.71 11.87 -2.54
N GLY A 248 -28.54 12.46 -2.75
CA GLY A 248 -28.36 13.88 -3.05
C GLY A 248 -28.60 14.78 -1.84
N LYS A 249 -28.79 14.22 -0.64
CA LYS A 249 -29.03 15.01 0.59
C LYS A 249 -27.74 15.52 1.22
N LYS A 250 -26.61 14.85 0.96
CA LYS A 250 -25.29 15.29 1.41
C LYS A 250 -25.22 15.58 2.91
N ILE A 251 -25.74 14.64 3.70
CA ILE A 251 -25.85 14.77 5.17
C ILE A 251 -24.73 14.07 5.92
N PHE A 252 -23.92 13.24 5.25
CA PHE A 252 -22.81 12.55 5.89
C PHE A 252 -21.60 13.51 6.00
N PRO A 253 -20.74 13.43 7.02
CA PRO A 253 -19.48 14.18 7.04
C PRO A 253 -18.65 13.94 5.78
N THR A 254 -17.87 14.93 5.35
CA THR A 254 -16.86 14.74 4.30
C THR A 254 -15.66 13.98 4.84
N GLN A 255 -14.82 13.40 3.97
CA GLN A 255 -13.64 12.67 4.42
C GLN A 255 -12.68 13.57 5.22
N ALA A 256 -12.48 14.82 4.79
CA ALA A 256 -11.64 15.77 5.52
C ALA A 256 -12.17 16.04 6.94
N GLU A 257 -13.49 16.11 7.12
CA GLU A 257 -14.11 16.28 8.44
C GLU A 257 -13.96 15.00 9.29
N ILE A 258 -14.13 13.80 8.69
CA ILE A 258 -13.85 12.53 9.37
C ILE A 258 -12.40 12.47 9.84
N ASP A 259 -11.44 12.86 9.00
CA ASP A 259 -10.01 12.85 9.32
C ASP A 259 -9.67 13.85 10.45
N GLU A 260 -10.47 14.91 10.61
CA GLU A 260 -10.39 15.88 11.71
C GLU A 260 -11.08 15.40 13.01
N GLY A 261 -11.71 14.22 12.99
CA GLY A 261 -12.38 13.63 14.14
C GLY A 261 -13.89 13.94 14.24
N GLU A 262 -14.49 14.55 13.22
CA GLU A 262 -15.92 14.88 13.20
C GLU A 262 -16.77 13.64 12.90
N PHE A 263 -18.00 13.63 13.43
CA PHE A 263 -18.96 12.54 13.23
C PHE A 263 -20.42 13.01 13.13
N GLU A 264 -20.70 14.30 13.28
CA GLU A 264 -22.07 14.85 13.25
C GLU A 264 -22.61 14.96 11.82
N PHE A 265 -23.91 14.71 11.64
CA PHE A 265 -24.51 14.79 10.30
C PHE A 265 -24.83 16.23 9.90
N HIS A 266 -24.54 16.57 8.65
CA HIS A 266 -24.85 17.87 8.06
C HIS A 266 -26.36 18.07 7.89
N THR A 267 -26.83 19.28 8.17
CA THR A 267 -28.22 19.71 7.92
C THR A 267 -28.34 20.74 6.80
N ASP A 268 -27.22 21.28 6.31
CA ASP A 268 -27.15 22.33 5.30
C ASP A 268 -26.87 21.79 3.87
N GLY A 269 -26.66 20.48 3.74
CA GLY A 269 -26.36 19.81 2.48
C GLY A 269 -24.93 20.01 1.96
N LYS A 270 -23.99 20.46 2.80
CA LYS A 270 -22.57 20.60 2.44
C LYS A 270 -21.73 19.35 2.66
N GLY A 271 -22.29 18.32 3.28
CA GLY A 271 -21.62 17.05 3.50
C GLY A 271 -21.44 16.21 2.23
N SER A 272 -21.26 14.92 2.45
CA SER A 272 -21.09 13.89 1.43
C SER A 272 -22.28 12.90 1.42
N GLU A 273 -22.29 12.03 0.42
CA GLU A 273 -23.13 10.83 0.46
C GLU A 273 -22.57 9.85 1.51
N PHE A 274 -23.37 8.91 1.99
CA PHE A 274 -22.92 8.00 3.04
C PHE A 274 -21.74 7.16 2.57
N ALA A 275 -20.72 7.03 3.42
CA ALA A 275 -19.60 6.14 3.19
C ALA A 275 -20.06 4.67 3.07
N ASN A 276 -19.37 3.88 2.27
CA ASN A 276 -19.64 2.44 2.19
C ASN A 276 -19.21 1.69 3.47
N ASP A 277 -18.30 2.28 4.24
CA ASP A 277 -17.82 1.77 5.53
C ASP A 277 -17.91 2.86 6.62
N PRO A 278 -18.77 2.69 7.65
CA PRO A 278 -18.93 3.68 8.72
C PRO A 278 -17.89 3.59 9.85
N ARG A 279 -16.89 2.71 9.78
CA ARG A 279 -16.01 2.45 10.93
C ARG A 279 -15.23 3.68 11.40
N GLU A 280 -14.75 4.51 10.49
CA GLU A 280 -14.04 5.75 10.85
C GLU A 280 -14.96 6.73 11.60
N LEU A 281 -16.20 6.91 11.12
CA LEU A 281 -17.23 7.67 11.81
C LEU A 281 -17.48 7.15 13.24
N TYR A 282 -17.56 5.83 13.41
CA TYR A 282 -17.77 5.20 14.72
C TYR A 282 -16.55 5.28 15.63
N GLU A 283 -15.34 5.28 15.08
CA GLU A 283 -14.11 5.56 15.83
C GLU A 283 -14.16 6.97 16.41
N ASN A 284 -14.49 7.97 15.58
CA ASN A 284 -14.62 9.36 16.00
C ASN A 284 -15.65 9.54 17.12
N GLY A 285 -16.84 8.96 16.96
CA GLY A 285 -17.86 8.97 18.00
C GLY A 285 -17.40 8.29 19.30
N TYR A 286 -16.61 7.21 19.22
CA TYR A 286 -16.04 6.55 20.39
C TYR A 286 -14.99 7.43 21.09
N GLN A 287 -14.08 8.04 20.33
CA GLN A 287 -13.06 8.96 20.85
C GLN A 287 -13.69 10.20 21.51
N ALA A 288 -14.85 10.65 21.02
CA ALA A 288 -15.64 11.71 21.63
C ALA A 288 -16.35 11.31 22.94
N GLY A 289 -16.22 10.06 23.39
CA GLY A 289 -16.74 9.58 24.67
C GLY A 289 -18.08 8.83 24.56
N SER A 290 -18.37 8.21 23.41
CA SER A 290 -19.55 7.36 23.27
C SER A 290 -19.58 6.24 24.31
N THR A 291 -20.78 5.94 24.82
CA THR A 291 -20.99 4.86 25.81
C THR A 291 -21.15 3.48 25.17
N ALA A 292 -21.17 3.40 23.83
CA ALA A 292 -21.36 2.16 23.09
C ALA A 292 -20.22 1.94 22.07
N ASP A 293 -19.58 0.77 22.13
CA ASP A 293 -18.46 0.42 21.23
C ASP A 293 -18.98 -0.22 19.94
N TYR A 294 -18.99 0.56 18.86
CA TYR A 294 -19.39 0.14 17.52
C TYR A 294 -18.27 0.19 16.48
N ARG A 295 -17.02 0.41 16.90
CA ARG A 295 -15.86 0.61 16.01
C ARG A 295 -15.60 -0.53 15.02
N ASN A 296 -16.10 -1.74 15.35
CA ASN A 296 -15.99 -2.92 14.51
C ASN A 296 -17.22 -3.19 13.62
N ARG A 297 -18.23 -2.32 13.60
CA ARG A 297 -19.43 -2.49 12.78
C ARG A 297 -19.29 -1.82 11.42
N GLN A 298 -19.55 -2.58 10.36
CA GLN A 298 -19.56 -2.12 8.96
C GLN A 298 -20.96 -1.72 8.45
N ASN A 299 -21.91 -1.51 9.36
CA ASN A 299 -23.30 -1.22 9.02
C ASN A 299 -23.82 0.01 9.74
N TYR A 300 -24.72 0.73 9.09
CA TYR A 300 -25.52 1.77 9.69
C TYR A 300 -26.65 1.17 10.52
N ILE A 301 -27.05 1.90 11.56
CA ILE A 301 -28.15 1.53 12.45
C ILE A 301 -29.25 2.56 12.23
N VAL A 302 -30.40 2.13 11.72
CA VAL A 302 -31.52 3.02 11.42
C VAL A 302 -32.79 2.62 12.18
N ARG A 303 -33.52 3.61 12.68
CA ARG A 303 -34.85 3.47 13.27
C ARG A 303 -35.81 4.53 12.73
N VAL A 304 -37.11 4.30 12.92
CA VAL A 304 -38.19 5.24 12.61
C VAL A 304 -38.93 5.60 13.89
N LEU A 305 -39.28 6.86 14.04
CA LEU A 305 -40.10 7.38 15.15
C LEU A 305 -41.27 8.17 14.57
N ALA A 306 -42.49 7.92 15.07
CA ALA A 306 -43.69 8.63 14.67
C ALA A 306 -43.99 9.76 15.66
N THR A 307 -44.36 10.92 15.16
CA THR A 307 -44.72 12.10 15.96
C THR A 307 -46.24 12.25 15.99
N PHE A 308 -46.78 12.58 17.16
CA PHE A 308 -48.20 12.81 17.42
C PHE A 308 -48.39 14.18 18.10
N PRO A 309 -49.63 14.71 18.14
CA PRO A 309 -49.91 15.99 18.82
C PRO A 309 -49.53 16.02 20.30
N GLY A 310 -49.57 14.88 21.00
CA GLY A 310 -49.19 14.77 22.41
C GLY A 310 -47.79 14.21 22.66
N GLY A 311 -46.92 14.12 21.66
CA GLY A 311 -45.54 13.63 21.83
C GLY A 311 -45.14 12.57 20.81
N ASP A 312 -43.96 12.01 21.01
CA ASP A 312 -43.38 11.02 20.10
C ASP A 312 -43.73 9.58 20.52
N SER A 313 -43.79 8.68 19.54
CA SER A 313 -43.88 7.25 19.79
C SER A 313 -42.56 6.68 20.30
N PRO A 314 -42.56 5.46 20.86
CA PRO A 314 -41.36 4.65 20.91
C PRO A 314 -40.72 4.51 19.52
N THR A 315 -39.40 4.35 19.46
CA THR A 315 -38.69 4.10 18.20
C THR A 315 -38.97 2.69 17.69
N SER A 316 -38.93 2.49 16.37
CA SER A 316 -38.96 1.15 15.78
C SER A 316 -37.79 0.30 16.26
N ASP A 317 -37.89 -1.02 16.04
CA ASP A 317 -36.73 -1.90 16.14
C ASP A 317 -35.60 -1.45 15.20
N VAL A 318 -34.38 -1.87 15.53
CA VAL A 318 -33.17 -1.59 14.74
C VAL A 318 -33.28 -2.22 13.36
N THR A 319 -32.94 -1.42 12.35
CA THR A 319 -32.63 -1.91 11.01
C THR A 319 -31.13 -1.76 10.78
N ASP A 320 -30.42 -2.88 10.67
CA ASP A 320 -29.02 -2.90 10.24
C ASP A 320 -28.96 -2.69 8.73
N VAL A 321 -28.26 -1.64 8.29
CA VAL A 321 -28.17 -1.22 6.90
C VAL A 321 -26.73 -1.32 6.44
N TYR A 322 -26.46 -2.24 5.52
CA TYR A 322 -25.17 -2.32 4.86
C TYR A 322 -25.22 -1.58 3.53
N MET A 323 -24.26 -0.68 3.30
CA MET A 323 -24.04 -0.14 1.97
C MET A 323 -23.53 -1.25 1.04
N PRO A 324 -23.92 -1.23 -0.25
CA PRO A 324 -23.51 -2.25 -1.18
C PRO A 324 -22.03 -2.07 -1.53
N ILE A 325 -21.39 -3.17 -1.90
CA ILE A 325 -20.03 -3.13 -2.43
C ILE A 325 -20.03 -2.30 -3.71
N GLU A 326 -18.99 -1.49 -3.92
CA GLU A 326 -18.90 -0.70 -5.14
C GLU A 326 -18.93 -1.56 -6.39
N THR A 327 -19.49 -0.97 -7.45
CA THR A 327 -19.39 -1.58 -8.78
C THR A 327 -17.92 -1.61 -9.18
N PRO A 328 -17.35 -2.76 -9.55
CA PRO A 328 -15.99 -2.80 -10.07
C PRO A 328 -15.87 -1.94 -11.34
N GLU A 329 -14.69 -1.38 -11.58
CA GLU A 329 -14.39 -0.74 -12.85
C GLU A 329 -14.51 -1.73 -14.03
N THR A 330 -14.61 -1.19 -15.25
CA THR A 330 -14.58 -2.04 -16.45
C THR A 330 -13.26 -2.81 -16.44
N PRO A 331 -13.28 -4.14 -16.46
CA PRO A 331 -12.05 -4.90 -16.46
C PRO A 331 -11.24 -4.58 -17.71
N THR A 332 -9.93 -4.68 -17.58
CA THR A 332 -9.00 -4.66 -18.71
C THR A 332 -8.50 -6.08 -18.95
N GLY A 333 -7.66 -6.28 -19.95
CA GLY A 333 -7.13 -7.59 -20.21
C GLY A 333 -6.34 -7.65 -21.50
N LYS A 334 -5.94 -8.86 -21.86
CA LYS A 334 -5.29 -9.17 -23.14
C LYS A 334 -5.76 -10.52 -23.64
N ALA A 335 -5.86 -10.63 -24.96
CA ALA A 335 -6.26 -11.85 -25.65
C ALA A 335 -5.05 -12.46 -26.34
N TYR A 336 -4.93 -13.77 -26.26
CA TYR A 336 -3.72 -14.48 -26.63
C TYR A 336 -4.08 -15.66 -27.52
N ALA A 337 -3.26 -15.92 -28.52
CA ALA A 337 -3.42 -17.06 -29.40
C ALA A 337 -2.55 -18.24 -28.94
N ASN A 338 -3.07 -19.45 -29.10
CA ASN A 338 -2.35 -20.70 -28.84
C ASN A 338 -1.41 -21.05 -30.01
N LEU A 339 -0.80 -22.24 -30.00
CA LEU A 339 0.05 -22.74 -31.09
C LEU A 339 -0.66 -22.68 -32.46
N ALA A 340 0.11 -22.46 -33.52
CA ALA A 340 -0.42 -22.40 -34.88
C ALA A 340 -1.12 -23.72 -35.25
N GLY A 341 -2.27 -23.62 -35.93
CA GLY A 341 -3.10 -24.78 -36.28
C GLY A 341 -4.11 -25.21 -35.20
N SER A 342 -4.03 -24.67 -33.98
CA SER A 342 -5.04 -24.92 -32.94
C SER A 342 -6.36 -24.15 -33.16
N ASN A 343 -6.32 -23.04 -33.92
CA ASN A 343 -7.43 -22.10 -34.11
C ASN A 343 -8.10 -21.67 -32.79
N SER A 344 -7.30 -21.56 -31.73
CA SER A 344 -7.74 -21.30 -30.37
C SER A 344 -6.85 -20.28 -29.68
N GLY A 345 -7.29 -19.84 -28.51
CA GLY A 345 -6.57 -18.91 -27.66
C GLY A 345 -7.19 -18.82 -26.27
N TYR A 346 -6.77 -17.82 -25.52
CA TYR A 346 -7.27 -17.56 -24.18
C TYR A 346 -7.25 -16.06 -23.89
N VAL A 347 -7.99 -15.64 -22.86
CA VAL A 347 -8.07 -14.25 -22.43
C VAL A 347 -7.66 -14.15 -20.97
N GLN A 348 -6.80 -13.19 -20.67
CA GLN A 348 -6.54 -12.72 -19.31
C GLN A 348 -7.34 -11.45 -19.07
N VAL A 349 -8.02 -11.39 -17.92
CA VAL A 349 -8.86 -10.29 -17.49
C VAL A 349 -8.32 -9.78 -16.15
N ASN A 350 -8.16 -8.47 -16.00
CA ASN A 350 -7.63 -7.80 -14.81
C ASN A 350 -8.59 -6.69 -14.36
N TRP A 351 -8.67 -6.41 -13.06
CA TRP A 351 -9.48 -5.32 -12.51
C TRP A 351 -8.86 -4.78 -11.21
N ALA A 352 -9.17 -3.53 -10.86
CA ALA A 352 -8.75 -2.95 -9.59
C ALA A 352 -9.47 -3.62 -8.40
N PRO A 353 -8.81 -3.80 -7.24
CA PRO A 353 -9.46 -4.27 -6.04
C PRO A 353 -10.54 -3.27 -5.58
N VAL A 354 -11.69 -3.80 -5.15
CA VAL A 354 -12.81 -3.03 -4.59
C VAL A 354 -12.79 -3.17 -3.06
N ALA A 355 -12.86 -2.05 -2.35
CA ALA A 355 -12.90 -2.03 -0.89
C ALA A 355 -14.07 -2.88 -0.35
N ASN A 356 -13.82 -3.60 0.75
CA ASN A 356 -14.78 -4.53 1.40
C ASN A 356 -15.22 -5.75 0.56
N ALA A 357 -14.66 -5.96 -0.64
CA ALA A 357 -14.89 -7.19 -1.39
C ALA A 357 -14.09 -8.36 -0.77
N GLU A 358 -14.76 -9.48 -0.50
CA GLU A 358 -14.10 -10.72 -0.06
C GLU A 358 -13.88 -11.71 -1.22
N GLY A 359 -14.43 -11.39 -2.39
CA GLY A 359 -14.21 -12.10 -3.63
C GLY A 359 -14.91 -11.48 -4.85
N TYR A 360 -14.66 -12.08 -6.02
CA TYR A 360 -15.20 -11.62 -7.30
C TYR A 360 -15.77 -12.78 -8.12
N TYR A 361 -16.78 -12.47 -8.93
CA TYR A 361 -17.21 -13.27 -10.06
C TYR A 361 -16.72 -12.61 -11.35
N VAL A 362 -16.04 -13.38 -12.20
CA VAL A 362 -15.84 -12.99 -13.60
C VAL A 362 -16.98 -13.61 -14.42
N THR A 363 -17.57 -12.84 -15.32
CA THR A 363 -18.62 -13.34 -16.20
C THR A 363 -18.18 -13.37 -17.64
N MET A 364 -18.55 -14.43 -18.37
CA MET A 364 -18.28 -14.58 -19.80
C MET A 364 -19.58 -14.82 -20.57
N PHE A 365 -19.78 -14.11 -21.67
CA PHE A 365 -20.96 -14.27 -22.51
C PHE A 365 -20.87 -15.51 -23.40
N ASP A 366 -21.88 -16.39 -23.32
CA ASP A 366 -21.97 -17.63 -24.11
C ASP A 366 -22.73 -17.48 -25.44
N GLY A 367 -23.16 -16.27 -25.79
CA GLY A 367 -24.02 -16.01 -26.94
C GLY A 367 -25.50 -15.79 -26.57
N LYS A 368 -25.90 -16.08 -25.34
CA LYS A 368 -27.28 -15.89 -24.83
C LYS A 368 -27.32 -15.25 -23.45
N LYS A 369 -26.41 -15.61 -22.56
CA LYS A 369 -26.34 -15.13 -21.17
C LYS A 369 -24.89 -14.98 -20.72
N ASP A 370 -24.71 -14.22 -19.63
CA ASP A 370 -23.43 -14.14 -18.93
C ASP A 370 -23.32 -15.32 -17.94
N VAL A 371 -22.32 -16.19 -18.15
CA VAL A 371 -21.99 -17.31 -17.26
C VAL A 371 -20.97 -16.84 -16.23
N GLN A 372 -21.19 -17.13 -14.95
CA GLN A 372 -20.36 -16.63 -13.84
C GLN A 372 -19.33 -17.67 -13.38
N PHE A 373 -18.12 -17.20 -13.10
CA PHE A 373 -17.01 -17.97 -12.55
C PHE A 373 -16.53 -17.28 -11.27
N ASP A 374 -16.55 -17.99 -10.14
CA ASP A 374 -16.00 -17.49 -8.87
C ASP A 374 -14.47 -17.57 -8.91
N VAL A 375 -13.81 -16.43 -8.72
CA VAL A 375 -12.35 -16.32 -8.77
C VAL A 375 -11.73 -16.00 -7.41
N GLY A 376 -12.54 -16.00 -6.34
CA GLY A 376 -12.11 -15.64 -5.00
C GLY A 376 -11.64 -14.19 -4.92
N ASN A 377 -10.66 -13.91 -4.07
CA ASN A 377 -10.13 -12.56 -3.82
C ASN A 377 -9.08 -12.08 -4.84
N LYS A 378 -8.96 -12.77 -5.98
CA LYS A 378 -8.03 -12.39 -7.04
C LYS A 378 -8.52 -11.13 -7.76
N THR A 379 -7.59 -10.38 -8.32
CA THR A 379 -7.84 -9.20 -9.18
C THR A 379 -7.47 -9.45 -10.64
N SER A 380 -7.13 -10.69 -10.95
CA SER A 380 -6.85 -11.19 -12.30
C SER A 380 -7.39 -12.61 -12.47
N TRP A 381 -7.75 -12.96 -13.70
CA TRP A 381 -8.19 -14.29 -14.07
C TRP A 381 -7.96 -14.58 -15.55
N THR A 382 -7.47 -15.77 -15.85
CA THR A 382 -7.27 -16.26 -17.22
C THR A 382 -8.21 -17.42 -17.58
N THR A 383 -8.63 -17.48 -18.85
CA THR A 383 -9.31 -18.65 -19.41
C THR A 383 -8.33 -19.77 -19.82
N GLN A 384 -7.01 -19.54 -19.75
CA GLN A 384 -5.99 -20.50 -20.16
C GLN A 384 -6.07 -21.80 -19.35
N GLY A 385 -6.13 -22.93 -20.04
CA GLY A 385 -6.19 -24.26 -19.44
C GLY A 385 -7.50 -24.56 -18.72
N LYS A 386 -8.54 -23.72 -18.88
CA LYS A 386 -9.81 -23.86 -18.15
C LYS A 386 -10.86 -24.69 -18.87
N GLY A 387 -10.67 -24.99 -20.17
CA GLY A 387 -11.60 -25.82 -20.94
C GLY A 387 -13.04 -25.30 -20.90
N LEU A 388 -13.24 -24.00 -21.11
CA LEU A 388 -14.54 -23.32 -20.96
C LEU A 388 -15.38 -23.35 -22.23
N TRP A 389 -14.77 -23.50 -23.40
CA TRP A 389 -15.44 -23.37 -24.68
C TRP A 389 -16.05 -24.69 -25.13
N ALA A 390 -17.14 -24.66 -25.90
CA ALA A 390 -17.68 -25.88 -26.51
C ALA A 390 -16.63 -26.51 -27.44
N THR A 391 -16.50 -27.84 -27.40
CA THR A 391 -15.57 -28.57 -28.27
C THR A 391 -16.00 -28.49 -29.74
N PRO A 392 -15.08 -28.69 -30.71
CA PRO A 392 -15.44 -28.70 -32.12
C PRO A 392 -16.56 -29.69 -32.48
N ALA A 393 -16.62 -30.85 -31.80
CA ALA A 393 -17.66 -31.85 -31.98
C ALA A 393 -19.02 -31.37 -31.45
N GLU A 394 -19.05 -30.70 -30.30
CA GLU A 394 -20.28 -30.14 -29.72
C GLU A 394 -20.81 -28.99 -30.58
N ILE A 395 -19.93 -28.09 -31.04
CA ILE A 395 -20.32 -26.97 -31.92
C ILE A 395 -20.94 -27.50 -33.22
N ALA A 396 -20.35 -28.54 -33.83
CA ALA A 396 -20.89 -29.18 -35.02
C ALA A 396 -22.27 -29.83 -34.78
N ALA A 397 -22.56 -30.26 -33.55
CA ALA A 397 -23.85 -30.79 -33.13
C ALA A 397 -24.88 -29.72 -32.69
N GLY A 398 -24.54 -28.43 -32.82
CA GLY A 398 -25.41 -27.31 -32.42
C GLY A 398 -25.23 -26.86 -30.96
N GLY A 399 -24.18 -27.32 -30.28
CA GLY A 399 -23.83 -26.89 -28.92
C GLY A 399 -23.36 -25.43 -28.87
N TRP A 400 -23.68 -24.76 -27.76
CA TRP A 400 -23.34 -23.35 -27.52
C TRP A 400 -23.03 -23.00 -26.06
N GLU A 401 -23.34 -23.88 -25.11
CA GLU A 401 -23.14 -23.59 -23.69
C GLU A 401 -21.66 -23.61 -23.31
N LEU A 402 -21.24 -22.67 -22.46
CA LEU A 402 -19.91 -22.71 -21.86
C LEU A 402 -19.82 -23.84 -20.84
N HIS A 403 -18.67 -24.51 -20.82
CA HIS A 403 -18.34 -25.50 -19.81
C HIS A 403 -17.90 -24.84 -18.50
N THR A 404 -18.42 -25.36 -17.40
CA THR A 404 -17.97 -24.99 -16.03
C THR A 404 -17.25 -26.15 -15.33
N ASP A 405 -17.17 -27.32 -15.98
CA ASP A 405 -16.56 -28.54 -15.46
C ASP A 405 -15.13 -28.78 -15.99
N GLY A 406 -14.64 -27.87 -16.83
CA GLY A 406 -13.30 -27.91 -17.43
C GLY A 406 -13.11 -28.96 -18.52
N LYS A 407 -14.18 -29.58 -19.02
CA LYS A 407 -14.11 -30.60 -20.09
C LYS A 407 -14.24 -30.04 -21.50
N GLY A 408 -14.44 -28.73 -21.64
CA GLY A 408 -14.49 -28.06 -22.92
C GLY A 408 -13.11 -27.85 -23.55
N ALA A 409 -13.09 -27.07 -24.63
CA ALA A 409 -11.90 -26.61 -25.31
C ALA A 409 -11.42 -25.24 -24.80
N GLU A 410 -10.23 -24.83 -25.24
CA GLU A 410 -9.79 -23.44 -25.20
C GLU A 410 -10.69 -22.56 -26.07
N LEU A 411 -10.66 -21.24 -25.83
CA LEU A 411 -11.50 -20.30 -26.57
C LEU A 411 -11.19 -20.36 -28.06
N ALA A 412 -12.22 -20.41 -28.89
CA ALA A 412 -12.04 -20.40 -30.35
C ALA A 412 -11.55 -19.02 -30.82
N GLN A 413 -10.77 -19.01 -31.89
CA GLN A 413 -10.37 -17.76 -32.51
C GLN A 413 -11.56 -16.99 -33.12
N ASP A 414 -12.54 -17.71 -33.67
CA ASP A 414 -13.80 -17.16 -34.14
C ASP A 414 -14.95 -17.71 -33.28
N PRO A 415 -15.51 -16.91 -32.34
CA PRO A 415 -16.61 -17.36 -31.50
C PRO A 415 -17.97 -17.39 -32.21
N SER A 416 -18.07 -16.84 -33.43
CA SER A 416 -19.35 -16.67 -34.13
C SER A 416 -20.17 -17.95 -34.35
N PRO A 417 -19.58 -19.15 -34.53
CA PRO A 417 -20.37 -20.39 -34.64
C PRO A 417 -21.16 -20.70 -33.37
N VAL A 418 -20.57 -20.52 -32.17
CA VAL A 418 -21.25 -20.71 -30.89
C VAL A 418 -22.38 -19.69 -30.72
N TYR A 419 -22.12 -18.42 -31.06
CA TYR A 419 -23.13 -17.36 -30.99
C TYR A 419 -24.28 -17.55 -31.99
N LYS A 420 -24.04 -18.22 -33.13
CA LYS A 420 -25.12 -18.63 -34.04
C LYS A 420 -25.94 -19.77 -33.46
N ASN A 421 -25.28 -20.78 -32.89
CA ASN A 421 -25.94 -21.94 -32.28
C ASN A 421 -26.82 -21.56 -31.07
N SER A 422 -26.47 -20.49 -30.34
CA SER A 422 -27.28 -19.98 -29.22
C SER A 422 -28.65 -19.42 -29.63
N GLY A 423 -28.84 -19.13 -30.93
CA GLY A 423 -30.05 -18.52 -31.49
C GLY A 423 -30.17 -17.01 -31.27
N GLY A 424 -29.09 -16.34 -30.86
CA GLY A 424 -29.05 -14.88 -30.63
C GLY A 424 -28.83 -14.04 -31.91
N THR A 425 -29.01 -12.71 -31.80
CA THR A 425 -28.76 -11.76 -32.91
C THR A 425 -27.27 -11.44 -33.13
N LEU A 426 -26.40 -11.94 -32.25
CA LEU A 426 -24.97 -11.62 -32.20
C LEU A 426 -24.08 -12.64 -32.91
N GLY A 427 -24.65 -13.54 -33.73
CA GLY A 427 -23.91 -14.55 -34.50
C GLY A 427 -22.93 -14.01 -35.55
N HIS A 428 -22.76 -12.69 -35.67
CA HIS A 428 -21.76 -12.04 -36.52
C HIS A 428 -20.54 -11.54 -35.73
N LEU A 429 -20.61 -11.51 -34.40
CA LEU A 429 -19.53 -11.01 -33.55
C LEU A 429 -18.36 -12.00 -33.53
N LYS A 430 -17.15 -11.44 -33.59
CA LYS A 430 -15.88 -12.17 -33.44
C LYS A 430 -15.15 -11.85 -32.13
N THR A 431 -15.79 -11.08 -31.26
CA THR A 431 -15.28 -10.65 -29.96
C THR A 431 -15.94 -11.43 -28.84
N TYR A 432 -15.19 -11.69 -27.78
CA TYR A 432 -15.71 -12.15 -26.49
C TYR A 432 -16.23 -10.99 -25.64
N ALA A 433 -16.83 -11.30 -24.50
CA ALA A 433 -17.35 -10.31 -23.56
C ALA A 433 -17.12 -10.77 -22.12
N PHE A 434 -16.37 -9.97 -21.36
CA PHE A 434 -16.07 -10.19 -19.95
C PHE A 434 -16.53 -9.04 -19.06
N ARG A 435 -17.00 -9.36 -17.86
CA ARG A 435 -17.35 -8.40 -16.80
C ARG A 435 -16.97 -8.96 -15.43
N VAL A 436 -16.98 -8.11 -14.40
CA VAL A 436 -16.62 -8.47 -13.03
C VAL A 436 -17.72 -8.01 -12.06
N LYS A 437 -17.97 -8.80 -11.02
CA LYS A 437 -18.89 -8.49 -9.93
C LYS A 437 -18.26 -8.85 -8.58
N ALA A 438 -18.21 -7.92 -7.64
CA ALA A 438 -17.67 -8.15 -6.30
C ALA A 438 -18.73 -8.69 -5.33
N TYR A 439 -18.31 -9.50 -4.35
CA TYR A 439 -19.20 -10.07 -3.32
C TYR A 439 -18.54 -10.15 -1.93
N THR A 440 -19.35 -10.35 -0.89
CA THR A 440 -18.92 -10.80 0.45
C THR A 440 -19.43 -12.22 0.72
N LYS A 441 -18.63 -13.06 1.39
CA LYS A 441 -18.96 -14.47 1.67
C LYS A 441 -20.06 -14.62 2.71
N THR A 442 -20.18 -13.65 3.63
CA THR A 442 -21.14 -13.72 4.74
C THR A 442 -22.58 -13.40 4.34
N GLY A 443 -22.82 -12.94 3.09
CA GLY A 443 -24.15 -12.64 2.54
C GLY A 443 -24.89 -11.47 3.21
N LYS A 444 -24.24 -10.78 4.18
CA LYS A 444 -24.82 -9.63 4.90
C LYS A 444 -24.86 -8.37 4.04
N GLN A 445 -23.91 -8.23 3.12
CA GLN A 445 -23.88 -7.19 2.10
C GLN A 445 -24.36 -7.74 0.76
N ALA A 446 -25.16 -6.95 0.04
CA ALA A 446 -25.49 -7.26 -1.34
C ALA A 446 -24.22 -7.23 -2.20
N ALA A 447 -24.09 -8.20 -3.11
CA ALA A 447 -23.04 -8.18 -4.13
C ALA A 447 -23.16 -6.90 -4.97
N SER A 448 -22.04 -6.43 -5.51
CA SER A 448 -21.98 -5.21 -6.32
C SER A 448 -22.89 -5.29 -7.55
N ALA A 449 -23.14 -4.16 -8.21
CA ALA A 449 -23.55 -4.23 -9.61
C ALA A 449 -22.42 -4.83 -10.46
N ILE A 450 -22.77 -5.39 -11.62
CA ILE A 450 -21.78 -5.92 -12.56
C ILE A 450 -21.11 -4.77 -13.30
N SER A 451 -19.82 -4.89 -13.57
CA SER A 451 -19.03 -3.84 -14.23
C SER A 451 -19.38 -3.66 -15.72
N GLY A 452 -18.73 -2.67 -16.34
CA GLY A 452 -18.72 -2.50 -17.80
C GLY A 452 -18.11 -3.70 -18.53
N ILE A 453 -18.26 -3.73 -19.86
CA ILE A 453 -17.88 -4.88 -20.69
C ILE A 453 -16.49 -4.70 -21.32
N TYR A 454 -15.61 -5.68 -21.10
CA TYR A 454 -14.36 -5.85 -21.85
C TYR A 454 -14.59 -6.76 -23.06
N LYS A 455 -14.14 -6.34 -24.26
CA LYS A 455 -14.44 -7.02 -25.53
C LYS A 455 -13.19 -7.49 -26.30
N PRO A 456 -12.52 -8.56 -25.86
CA PRO A 456 -11.32 -9.06 -26.51
C PRO A 456 -11.61 -9.83 -27.82
N THR A 457 -10.66 -9.81 -28.75
CA THR A 457 -10.60 -10.69 -29.93
C THR A 457 -9.35 -11.54 -29.83
N ILE A 458 -9.46 -12.86 -30.05
CA ILE A 458 -8.27 -13.73 -30.07
C ILE A 458 -7.46 -13.42 -31.34
N PRO A 459 -6.18 -13.05 -31.23
CA PRO A 459 -5.37 -12.66 -32.39
C PRO A 459 -5.03 -13.85 -33.30
N GLN A 460 -4.50 -13.55 -34.49
CA GLN A 460 -3.94 -14.55 -35.40
C GLN A 460 -2.54 -14.97 -34.97
N VAL A 461 -2.21 -16.25 -35.11
CA VAL A 461 -0.86 -16.76 -34.85
C VAL A 461 -0.04 -16.59 -36.12
N GLY A 462 1.08 -15.88 -36.04
CA GLY A 462 2.06 -15.81 -37.13
C GLY A 462 2.77 -17.16 -37.37
N SER A 463 3.72 -17.18 -38.31
CA SER A 463 4.54 -18.37 -38.53
C SER A 463 5.41 -18.66 -37.30
N GLN A 464 5.29 -19.85 -36.73
CA GLN A 464 6.11 -20.28 -35.58
C GLN A 464 7.50 -20.73 -36.03
N GLN A 465 8.32 -19.77 -36.43
CA GLN A 465 9.74 -19.96 -36.71
C GLN A 465 10.53 -19.38 -35.53
N GLY A 466 11.70 -19.93 -35.21
CA GLY A 466 12.49 -19.49 -34.04
C GLY A 466 12.01 -20.08 -32.69
N MET A 467 12.39 -19.41 -31.60
CA MET A 467 12.10 -19.78 -30.22
C MET A 467 11.71 -18.54 -29.40
N VAL A 468 10.47 -18.49 -28.90
CA VAL A 468 10.07 -17.54 -27.84
C VAL A 468 10.44 -18.11 -26.47
N ASP A 469 10.74 -17.23 -25.51
CA ASP A 469 11.28 -17.59 -24.19
C ASP A 469 10.40 -18.58 -23.38
N TYR A 470 9.09 -18.54 -23.61
CA TYR A 470 8.15 -19.42 -22.92
C TYR A 470 7.91 -20.75 -23.64
N TRP A 471 8.33 -20.93 -24.90
CA TRP A 471 8.19 -22.23 -25.57
C TRP A 471 9.13 -23.27 -24.99
N THR A 472 8.69 -24.52 -25.07
CA THR A 472 9.49 -25.65 -24.58
C THR A 472 10.71 -25.89 -25.47
N SER A 473 11.88 -25.49 -24.97
CA SER A 473 13.17 -25.74 -25.60
C SER A 473 13.79 -27.07 -25.12
N ILE A 474 14.38 -27.82 -26.05
CA ILE A 474 15.15 -29.04 -25.77
C ILE A 474 16.61 -28.78 -26.15
N PRO A 475 17.53 -28.71 -25.17
CA PRO A 475 18.94 -28.52 -25.47
C PRO A 475 19.53 -29.77 -26.13
N VAL A 476 20.30 -29.57 -27.20
CA VAL A 476 21.04 -30.61 -27.91
C VAL A 476 22.48 -30.16 -28.14
N ILE A 477 23.37 -31.07 -28.54
CA ILE A 477 24.74 -30.65 -28.85
C ILE A 477 24.73 -29.72 -30.08
N GLY A 478 25.35 -28.54 -29.92
CA GLY A 478 25.44 -27.53 -30.97
C GLY A 478 24.10 -26.87 -31.28
N GLY A 479 23.18 -26.72 -30.32
CA GLY A 479 21.97 -25.91 -30.50
C GLY A 479 20.83 -26.31 -29.59
N GLU A 480 19.62 -25.91 -29.98
CA GLU A 480 18.39 -26.27 -29.29
C GLU A 480 17.30 -26.65 -30.29
N VAL A 481 16.27 -27.34 -29.79
CA VAL A 481 15.13 -27.75 -30.59
C VAL A 481 13.84 -27.26 -29.94
N ASN A 482 12.99 -26.63 -30.74
CA ASN A 482 11.62 -26.31 -30.33
C ASN A 482 10.79 -27.59 -30.26
N ALA A 483 10.37 -27.99 -29.04
CA ALA A 483 9.65 -29.23 -28.80
C ALA A 483 8.29 -29.31 -29.51
N THR A 484 7.70 -28.15 -29.85
CA THR A 484 6.36 -28.07 -30.44
C THR A 484 6.34 -28.45 -31.91
N ASN A 485 7.43 -28.19 -32.64
CA ASN A 485 7.48 -28.37 -34.08
C ASN A 485 8.76 -29.08 -34.59
N GLY A 486 9.72 -29.38 -33.71
CA GLY A 486 10.99 -30.02 -34.05
C GLY A 486 12.00 -29.12 -34.74
N ASN A 487 11.77 -27.80 -34.77
CA ASN A 487 12.67 -26.83 -35.38
C ASN A 487 14.01 -26.79 -34.63
N PHE A 488 15.09 -27.10 -35.31
CA PHE A 488 16.45 -26.96 -34.80
C PHE A 488 17.00 -25.56 -35.04
N LEU A 489 17.53 -24.97 -33.98
CA LEU A 489 18.18 -23.68 -33.95
C LEU A 489 19.64 -23.83 -33.52
N PHE A 490 20.55 -23.28 -34.33
CA PHE A 490 21.98 -23.23 -34.01
C PHE A 490 22.51 -21.82 -34.19
N SER A 491 23.00 -21.23 -33.11
CA SER A 491 23.49 -19.86 -33.10
C SER A 491 25.00 -19.79 -32.94
N GLU A 492 25.65 -18.89 -33.67
CA GLU A 492 27.07 -18.52 -33.50
C GLU A 492 27.23 -17.00 -33.49
N THR A 493 28.07 -16.51 -32.56
CA THR A 493 28.51 -15.10 -32.54
C THR A 493 29.77 -14.97 -33.37
N ASP A 494 29.68 -14.30 -34.51
CA ASP A 494 30.80 -14.12 -35.44
C ASP A 494 31.69 -12.94 -35.02
N PHE A 495 31.10 -11.86 -34.49
CA PHE A 495 31.84 -10.67 -34.07
C PHE A 495 31.17 -9.97 -32.88
N GLU A 496 31.98 -9.58 -31.90
CA GLU A 496 31.53 -8.84 -30.74
C GLU A 496 32.50 -7.69 -30.40
N LEU A 497 31.93 -6.55 -30.03
CA LEU A 497 32.65 -5.39 -29.55
C LEU A 497 31.82 -4.69 -28.47
N GLU A 498 32.13 -5.00 -27.21
CA GLU A 498 31.57 -4.30 -26.05
C GLU A 498 32.01 -2.84 -26.01
N GLY A 499 31.10 -1.95 -25.59
CA GLY A 499 31.28 -0.50 -25.63
C GLY A 499 30.36 0.24 -24.67
N ARG A 500 30.30 1.57 -24.84
CA ARG A 500 29.31 2.40 -24.14
C ARG A 500 27.92 2.06 -24.70
N GLY A 501 27.03 1.61 -23.83
CA GLY A 501 25.65 1.24 -24.19
C GLY A 501 25.52 -0.03 -25.04
N PRO A 502 24.54 -0.07 -25.97
CA PRO A 502 24.31 -1.26 -26.79
C PRO A 502 25.58 -1.70 -27.52
N SER A 503 25.98 -2.95 -27.28
CA SER A 503 27.20 -3.52 -27.84
C SER A 503 27.01 -3.89 -29.30
N ILE A 504 28.08 -3.81 -30.10
CA ILE A 504 28.04 -4.37 -31.45
C ILE A 504 28.13 -5.89 -31.30
N ASN A 505 27.02 -6.58 -31.56
CA ASN A 505 26.95 -8.03 -31.58
C ASN A 505 26.42 -8.52 -32.94
N ILE A 506 27.24 -9.26 -33.67
CA ILE A 506 26.87 -9.91 -34.93
C ILE A 506 26.82 -11.40 -34.66
N SER A 507 25.60 -11.89 -34.51
CA SER A 507 25.32 -13.31 -34.36
C SER A 507 24.45 -13.78 -35.51
N ARG A 508 24.60 -15.05 -35.89
CA ARG A 508 23.76 -15.73 -36.87
C ARG A 508 23.16 -16.99 -36.30
N THR A 509 21.94 -17.29 -36.71
CA THR A 509 21.18 -18.46 -36.26
C THR A 509 20.71 -19.25 -37.47
N PHE A 510 21.12 -20.50 -37.55
CA PHE A 510 20.55 -21.46 -38.47
C PHE A 510 19.20 -21.94 -37.93
N ASN A 511 18.20 -21.95 -38.78
CA ASN A 511 16.84 -22.40 -38.47
C ASN A 511 16.42 -23.44 -39.51
N SER A 512 16.26 -24.70 -39.08
CA SER A 512 15.97 -25.82 -39.98
C SER A 512 14.67 -25.71 -40.76
N GLN A 513 13.73 -24.89 -40.29
CA GLN A 513 12.44 -24.65 -40.94
C GLN A 513 12.40 -23.34 -41.74
N ASN A 514 13.50 -22.58 -41.74
CA ASN A 514 13.65 -21.39 -42.56
C ASN A 514 14.24 -21.75 -43.94
N ASP A 515 13.45 -21.55 -45.00
CA ASP A 515 13.91 -21.77 -46.39
C ASP A 515 14.49 -20.52 -47.04
N GLN A 516 14.43 -19.37 -46.37
CA GLN A 516 14.87 -18.08 -46.93
C GLN A 516 16.39 -17.98 -46.97
N VAL A 517 16.89 -17.16 -47.88
CA VAL A 517 18.32 -16.81 -47.96
C VAL A 517 18.54 -15.50 -47.22
N GLY A 518 19.07 -15.57 -46.01
CA GLY A 518 19.45 -14.40 -45.23
C GLY A 518 20.86 -13.90 -45.56
N LEU A 519 21.34 -12.93 -44.77
CA LEU A 519 22.65 -12.29 -44.94
C LEU A 519 23.82 -13.30 -44.85
N PHE A 520 23.64 -14.39 -44.09
CA PHE A 520 24.63 -15.46 -43.93
C PHE A 520 24.25 -16.74 -44.66
N GLY A 521 23.39 -16.67 -45.68
CA GLY A 521 23.06 -17.80 -46.56
C GLY A 521 21.71 -18.45 -46.25
N LYS A 522 21.38 -19.49 -47.03
CA LYS A 522 20.10 -20.19 -46.91
C LYS A 522 19.93 -20.82 -45.53
N GLY A 523 18.78 -20.56 -44.88
CA GLY A 523 18.43 -21.06 -43.56
C GLY A 523 19.09 -20.33 -42.40
N TRP A 524 19.96 -19.36 -42.66
CA TRP A 524 20.59 -18.52 -41.65
C TRP A 524 19.91 -17.16 -41.57
N THR A 525 19.65 -16.71 -40.34
CA THR A 525 19.26 -15.34 -40.01
C THR A 525 20.30 -14.70 -39.08
N SER A 526 20.20 -13.40 -38.81
CA SER A 526 21.16 -12.68 -37.98
C SER A 526 20.51 -11.59 -37.14
N THR A 527 21.19 -11.16 -36.07
CA THR A 527 20.90 -9.91 -35.34
C THR A 527 20.80 -8.70 -36.26
N LEU A 528 21.50 -8.71 -37.40
CA LEU A 528 21.46 -7.68 -38.42
C LEU A 528 20.18 -7.68 -39.29
N GLU A 529 19.36 -8.72 -39.19
CA GLU A 529 18.14 -8.92 -39.98
C GLU A 529 16.86 -8.70 -39.17
N THR A 530 16.99 -8.25 -37.92
CA THR A 530 15.87 -7.78 -37.10
C THR A 530 15.16 -6.66 -37.83
N ARG A 531 13.83 -6.72 -37.91
CA ARG A 531 13.03 -5.76 -38.69
C ARG A 531 11.57 -5.80 -38.29
N VAL A 532 10.83 -4.78 -38.67
CA VAL A 532 9.36 -4.78 -38.59
C VAL A 532 8.72 -4.77 -39.98
N ALA A 533 7.53 -5.36 -40.12
CA ALA A 533 6.74 -5.29 -41.35
C ALA A 533 5.27 -5.00 -41.05
N GLU A 534 4.77 -3.85 -41.51
CA GLU A 534 3.36 -3.47 -41.43
C GLU A 534 2.53 -4.29 -42.43
N GLN A 535 1.43 -4.83 -41.95
CA GLN A 535 0.47 -5.64 -42.70
C GLN A 535 -0.64 -4.74 -43.30
N PRO A 536 -1.38 -5.20 -44.33
CA PRO A 536 -2.44 -4.41 -44.96
C PRO A 536 -3.57 -3.97 -44.01
N ASN A 537 -3.80 -4.69 -42.91
CA ASN A 537 -4.77 -4.34 -41.87
C ASN A 537 -4.21 -3.34 -40.83
N GLY A 538 -2.94 -2.97 -40.94
CA GLY A 538 -2.24 -2.07 -40.03
C GLY A 538 -1.52 -2.75 -38.87
N ASP A 539 -1.64 -4.06 -38.69
CA ASP A 539 -0.84 -4.80 -37.71
C ASP A 539 0.65 -4.78 -38.10
N VAL A 540 1.54 -5.02 -37.15
CA VAL A 540 2.99 -5.03 -37.41
C VAL A 540 3.60 -6.34 -36.93
N ILE A 541 4.42 -6.96 -37.77
CA ILE A 541 5.19 -8.15 -37.39
C ILE A 541 6.62 -7.73 -37.12
N LEU A 542 7.11 -7.95 -35.90
CA LEU A 542 8.53 -7.89 -35.56
C LEU A 542 9.17 -9.24 -35.91
N PHE A 543 10.25 -9.21 -36.69
CA PHE A 543 11.11 -10.35 -36.99
C PHE A 543 12.40 -10.18 -36.21
N GLU A 544 12.79 -11.20 -35.46
CA GLU A 544 14.02 -11.21 -34.66
C GLU A 544 15.10 -12.12 -35.27
N SER A 545 16.24 -12.19 -34.59
CA SER A 545 17.51 -12.73 -35.11
C SER A 545 17.50 -14.22 -35.46
N ASP A 546 16.57 -15.01 -34.90
CA ASP A 546 16.35 -16.44 -35.14
C ASP A 546 15.14 -16.70 -36.07
N ASN A 547 14.62 -15.63 -36.69
CA ASN A 547 13.38 -15.56 -37.44
C ASN A 547 12.10 -15.78 -36.59
N LYS A 548 12.19 -15.62 -35.26
CA LYS A 548 11.03 -15.46 -34.39
C LYS A 548 10.22 -14.26 -34.83
N THR A 549 8.90 -14.47 -34.90
CA THR A 549 7.96 -13.42 -35.29
C THR A 549 7.03 -13.08 -34.16
N GLN A 550 6.88 -11.80 -33.85
CA GLN A 550 5.92 -11.29 -32.88
C GLN A 550 4.91 -10.38 -33.59
N LEU A 551 3.62 -10.70 -33.45
CA LEU A 551 2.54 -9.91 -34.03
C LEU A 551 2.05 -8.85 -33.04
N PHE A 552 2.24 -7.59 -33.41
CA PHE A 552 1.67 -6.43 -32.73
C PHE A 552 0.34 -6.04 -33.40
N THR A 553 -0.76 -6.22 -32.66
CA THR A 553 -2.11 -5.97 -33.20
C THR A 553 -2.48 -4.51 -33.04
N LYS A 554 -3.00 -3.86 -34.08
CA LYS A 554 -3.33 -2.44 -34.05
C LYS A 554 -4.70 -2.20 -33.41
N ASN A 555 -4.73 -1.41 -32.33
CA ASN A 555 -5.95 -0.91 -31.69
C ASN A 555 -5.93 0.63 -31.65
N ASP A 556 -6.76 1.25 -32.50
CA ASP A 556 -6.78 2.70 -32.75
C ASP A 556 -5.39 3.24 -33.12
N THR A 557 -4.74 3.97 -32.20
CA THR A 557 -3.40 4.55 -32.35
C THR A 557 -2.30 3.75 -31.64
N LYS A 558 -2.66 2.68 -30.93
CA LYS A 558 -1.74 1.84 -30.14
C LYS A 558 -1.53 0.47 -30.80
N TYR A 559 -0.42 -0.17 -30.44
CA TYR A 559 -0.11 -1.54 -30.83
C TYR A 559 -0.06 -2.43 -29.59
N GLU A 560 -0.80 -3.53 -29.61
CA GLU A 560 -0.82 -4.51 -28.54
C GLU A 560 0.17 -5.64 -28.84
N ALA A 561 1.12 -5.84 -27.93
CA ALA A 561 2.11 -6.91 -27.97
C ALA A 561 1.47 -8.29 -27.74
N PRO A 562 2.08 -9.38 -28.26
CA PRO A 562 1.61 -10.74 -27.99
C PRO A 562 1.85 -11.17 -26.53
N ALA A 563 1.31 -12.34 -26.16
CA ALA A 563 1.43 -12.93 -24.83
C ALA A 563 2.88 -13.06 -24.34
N GLY A 564 3.13 -12.68 -23.08
CA GLY A 564 4.46 -12.75 -22.46
C GLY A 564 5.47 -11.75 -23.03
N VAL A 565 5.03 -10.81 -23.87
CA VAL A 565 5.86 -9.73 -24.42
C VAL A 565 5.39 -8.40 -23.84
N TYR A 566 6.34 -7.68 -23.26
CA TYR A 566 6.10 -6.41 -22.56
C TYR A 566 6.71 -5.21 -23.28
N SER A 567 7.26 -5.41 -24.48
CA SER A 567 7.75 -4.33 -25.34
C SER A 567 6.59 -3.54 -25.94
N GLU A 568 6.76 -2.23 -26.09
CA GLU A 568 5.79 -1.32 -26.67
C GLU A 568 6.21 -0.88 -28.07
N LEU A 569 5.34 -1.08 -29.05
CA LEU A 569 5.59 -0.62 -30.42
C LEU A 569 4.80 0.66 -30.70
N SER A 570 5.43 1.63 -31.37
CA SER A 570 4.78 2.84 -31.86
C SER A 570 5.22 3.17 -33.29
N LYS A 571 4.32 3.82 -34.05
CA LYS A 571 4.62 4.32 -35.40
C LYS A 571 5.12 5.75 -35.29
N THR A 572 6.25 6.04 -35.92
CA THR A 572 6.88 7.37 -35.93
C THR A 572 6.84 7.97 -37.35
N ALA A 573 7.21 9.25 -37.50
CA ALA A 573 7.33 9.87 -38.82
C ALA A 573 8.39 9.20 -39.72
N ASN A 574 9.37 8.52 -39.12
CA ASN A 574 10.53 7.95 -39.81
C ASN A 574 10.50 6.41 -39.88
N GLY A 575 9.43 5.78 -39.39
CA GLY A 575 9.29 4.31 -39.33
C GLY A 575 8.59 3.87 -38.04
N PHE A 576 9.26 3.05 -37.23
CA PHE A 576 8.72 2.50 -35.99
C PHE A 576 9.72 2.62 -34.84
N LEU A 577 9.20 2.67 -33.61
CA LEU A 577 10.00 2.64 -32.39
C LEU A 577 9.44 1.53 -31.50
N LEU A 578 10.30 0.58 -31.16
CA LEU A 578 10.06 -0.45 -30.16
C LEU A 578 10.76 -0.02 -28.87
N VAL A 579 10.01 0.07 -27.78
CA VAL A 579 10.54 0.29 -26.43
C VAL A 579 10.48 -1.05 -25.72
N GLU A 580 11.63 -1.59 -25.33
CA GLU A 580 11.73 -2.87 -24.63
C GLU A 580 11.27 -2.74 -23.16
N GLN A 581 11.11 -3.88 -22.47
CA GLN A 581 10.71 -3.90 -21.06
C GLN A 581 11.71 -3.11 -20.17
N ASP A 582 13.00 -3.15 -20.48
CA ASP A 582 14.04 -2.36 -19.77
C ASP A 582 14.13 -0.90 -20.25
N LYS A 583 13.10 -0.43 -20.97
CA LYS A 583 12.99 0.91 -21.59
C LYS A 583 14.11 1.27 -22.57
N SER A 584 14.94 0.31 -23.00
CA SER A 584 15.81 0.51 -24.15
C SER A 584 14.96 0.65 -25.42
N GLU A 585 15.49 1.38 -26.40
CA GLU A 585 14.77 1.73 -27.62
C GLU A 585 15.43 1.09 -28.84
N VAL A 586 14.62 0.45 -29.68
CA VAL A 586 15.00 -0.04 -31.01
C VAL A 586 14.18 0.71 -32.07
N ALA A 587 14.85 1.54 -32.86
CA ALA A 587 14.22 2.30 -33.93
C ALA A 587 14.38 1.58 -35.27
N PHE A 588 13.32 1.61 -36.08
CA PHE A 588 13.28 1.08 -37.43
C PHE A 588 12.96 2.20 -38.43
N ASN A 589 13.56 2.12 -39.62
CA ASN A 589 13.27 3.06 -40.70
C ASN A 589 11.90 2.79 -41.35
N ALA A 590 11.49 3.61 -42.32
CA ALA A 590 10.20 3.46 -43.02
C ALA A 590 10.07 2.17 -43.83
N ALA A 591 11.18 1.53 -44.18
CA ALA A 591 11.22 0.21 -44.81
C ALA A 591 11.23 -0.95 -43.79
N GLY A 592 11.18 -0.63 -42.49
CA GLY A 592 11.15 -1.58 -41.39
C GLY A 592 12.52 -2.10 -40.95
N GLN A 593 13.63 -1.61 -41.51
CA GLN A 593 14.98 -2.08 -41.18
C GLN A 593 15.50 -1.38 -39.92
N LEU A 594 16.36 -2.06 -39.13
CA LEU A 594 17.05 -1.47 -37.98
C LEU A 594 17.68 -0.13 -38.34
N LEU A 595 17.45 0.90 -37.54
CA LEU A 595 18.02 2.23 -37.69
C LEU A 595 18.96 2.56 -36.53
N SER A 596 18.53 2.30 -35.30
CA SER A 596 19.35 2.48 -34.10
C SER A 596 18.86 1.67 -32.92
N GLU A 597 19.76 1.34 -32.00
CA GLU A 597 19.47 0.84 -30.66
C GLU A 597 20.02 1.84 -29.64
N LYS A 598 19.25 2.16 -28.60
CA LYS A 598 19.59 3.20 -27.63
C LYS A 598 19.26 2.72 -26.22
N ASP A 599 20.22 2.80 -25.31
CA ASP A 599 19.96 2.53 -23.89
C ASP A 599 19.28 3.73 -23.20
N GLN A 600 18.91 3.54 -21.93
CA GLN A 600 18.29 4.60 -21.12
C GLN A 600 19.23 5.80 -20.83
N ASN A 601 20.54 5.64 -21.03
CA ASN A 601 21.54 6.71 -20.93
C ASN A 601 21.74 7.48 -22.24
N GLY A 602 21.02 7.11 -23.31
CA GLY A 602 21.10 7.73 -24.63
C GLY A 602 22.31 7.26 -25.45
N ASN A 603 23.10 6.30 -24.96
CA ASN A 603 24.16 5.69 -25.75
C ASN A 603 23.53 4.95 -26.93
N THR A 604 23.93 5.31 -28.14
CA THR A 604 23.26 4.85 -29.36
C THR A 604 24.19 4.05 -30.26
N LEU A 605 23.76 2.86 -30.65
CA LEU A 605 24.28 2.09 -31.78
C LEU A 605 23.47 2.43 -33.03
N THR A 606 24.13 2.76 -34.14
CA THR A 606 23.48 3.21 -35.38
C THR A 606 23.81 2.30 -36.56
N TYR A 607 22.81 2.09 -37.43
CA TYR A 607 22.89 1.24 -38.62
C TYR A 607 22.77 2.08 -39.89
N THR A 608 23.74 1.97 -40.81
CA THR A 608 23.79 2.77 -42.05
C THR A 608 23.58 1.88 -43.27
N TYR A 609 22.66 2.28 -44.16
CA TYR A 609 22.32 1.53 -45.37
C TYR A 609 22.62 2.36 -46.62
N THR A 610 23.09 1.69 -47.67
CA THR A 610 23.24 2.27 -49.02
C THR A 610 22.55 1.35 -50.03
N SER A 611 21.61 1.89 -50.80
CA SER A 611 20.80 1.12 -51.76
C SER A 611 20.15 -0.14 -51.13
N GLY A 612 19.67 -0.01 -49.89
CA GLY A 612 19.02 -1.09 -49.13
C GLY A 612 19.95 -2.10 -48.45
N LYS A 613 21.27 -2.02 -48.63
CA LYS A 613 22.26 -2.90 -47.99
C LYS A 613 22.91 -2.23 -46.78
N LEU A 614 23.07 -2.96 -45.68
CA LEU A 614 23.76 -2.48 -44.47
C LEU A 614 25.26 -2.33 -44.77
N THR A 615 25.79 -1.11 -44.77
CA THR A 615 27.19 -0.84 -45.10
C THR A 615 28.07 -0.69 -43.86
N SER A 616 27.50 -0.16 -42.77
CA SER A 616 28.25 0.01 -41.52
C SER A 616 27.35 0.11 -40.29
N MET A 617 27.92 -0.27 -39.15
CA MET A 617 27.41 0.03 -37.81
C MET A 617 28.39 0.93 -37.08
N LYS A 618 27.87 1.80 -36.22
CA LYS A 618 28.68 2.70 -35.39
C LYS A 618 28.11 2.77 -33.98
N ASP A 619 28.95 2.44 -32.99
CA ASP A 619 28.58 2.50 -31.57
C ASP A 619 28.71 3.91 -30.98
N ALA A 620 28.31 4.06 -29.72
CA ALA A 620 28.34 5.34 -29.00
C ALA A 620 29.78 5.87 -28.77
N SER A 621 30.79 5.01 -28.83
CA SER A 621 32.20 5.38 -28.76
C SER A 621 32.78 5.83 -30.11
N GLY A 622 31.98 5.75 -31.18
CA GLY A 622 32.35 6.13 -32.54
C GLY A 622 33.14 5.05 -33.30
N ARG A 623 33.29 3.84 -32.74
CA ARG A 623 33.94 2.72 -33.41
C ARG A 623 33.01 2.16 -34.47
N THR A 624 33.57 1.77 -35.61
CA THR A 624 32.79 1.34 -36.78
C THR A 624 33.06 -0.11 -37.14
N VAL A 625 32.02 -0.84 -37.52
CA VAL A 625 32.12 -2.15 -38.20
C VAL A 625 31.51 -2.02 -39.58
N SER A 626 32.18 -2.56 -40.59
CA SER A 626 31.76 -2.46 -42.00
C SER A 626 31.57 -3.83 -42.64
N PHE A 627 30.74 -3.88 -43.69
CA PHE A 627 30.32 -5.13 -44.33
C PHE A 627 30.70 -5.18 -45.81
N GLY A 628 31.36 -6.27 -46.20
CA GLY A 628 31.61 -6.63 -47.60
C GLY A 628 30.60 -7.67 -48.07
N TYR A 629 30.11 -7.53 -49.30
CA TYR A 629 29.11 -8.42 -49.90
C TYR A 629 29.67 -9.15 -51.13
N ALA A 630 29.07 -10.30 -51.45
CA ALA A 630 29.33 -11.00 -52.71
C ALA A 630 28.99 -10.12 -53.93
N SER A 631 29.78 -10.22 -55.00
CA SER A 631 29.55 -9.47 -56.24
C SER A 631 28.15 -9.75 -56.80
N GLY A 632 27.31 -8.72 -56.93
CA GLY A 632 25.91 -8.84 -57.36
C GLY A 632 24.97 -9.58 -56.40
N GLY A 633 25.43 -9.98 -55.21
CA GLY A 633 24.68 -10.77 -54.23
C GLY A 633 24.21 -9.99 -53.01
N ALA A 634 23.48 -10.66 -52.12
CA ALA A 634 22.97 -10.11 -50.84
C ALA A 634 23.71 -10.67 -49.60
N GLN A 635 24.57 -11.68 -49.78
CA GLN A 635 25.31 -12.31 -48.68
C GLN A 635 26.52 -11.49 -48.25
N ILE A 636 26.77 -11.43 -46.94
CA ILE A 636 27.97 -10.84 -46.35
C ILE A 636 29.13 -11.81 -46.52
N THR A 637 30.18 -11.42 -47.24
CA THR A 637 31.42 -12.21 -47.36
C THR A 637 32.49 -11.78 -46.38
N LYS A 638 32.37 -10.58 -45.80
CA LYS A 638 33.35 -10.02 -44.87
C LYS A 638 32.70 -9.08 -43.85
N VAL A 639 33.04 -9.25 -42.58
CA VAL A 639 32.81 -8.27 -41.51
C VAL A 639 34.16 -7.71 -41.11
N SER A 640 34.33 -6.38 -41.18
CA SER A 640 35.59 -5.70 -40.84
C SER A 640 35.38 -4.77 -39.66
N GLY A 641 35.94 -5.15 -38.51
CA GLY A 641 35.95 -4.33 -37.29
C GLY A 641 37.24 -3.53 -37.09
N PRO A 642 37.33 -2.78 -35.97
CA PRO A 642 38.54 -2.05 -35.60
C PRO A 642 39.78 -2.96 -35.52
N GLU A 643 40.96 -2.39 -35.75
CA GLU A 643 42.26 -3.09 -35.70
C GLU A 643 42.39 -4.27 -36.68
N SER A 644 41.68 -4.22 -37.82
CA SER A 644 41.67 -5.29 -38.84
C SER A 644 41.19 -6.65 -38.30
N ARG A 645 40.29 -6.64 -37.29
CA ARG A 645 39.59 -7.83 -36.84
C ARG A 645 38.54 -8.23 -37.88
N ASP A 646 38.99 -8.99 -38.87
CA ASP A 646 38.17 -9.44 -39.99
C ASP A 646 37.57 -10.83 -39.75
N VAL A 647 36.29 -10.98 -40.08
CA VAL A 647 35.62 -12.28 -40.18
C VAL A 647 35.22 -12.48 -41.64
N THR A 648 35.49 -13.65 -42.20
CA THR A 648 35.17 -13.93 -43.62
C THR A 648 34.29 -15.16 -43.77
N PHE A 649 33.44 -15.13 -44.80
CA PHE A 649 32.42 -16.16 -45.06
C PHE A 649 32.51 -16.62 -46.51
N SER A 650 32.32 -17.91 -46.74
CA SER A 650 32.29 -18.53 -48.07
C SER A 650 30.99 -19.29 -48.29
N TYR A 651 30.51 -19.27 -49.53
CA TYR A 651 29.23 -19.84 -49.92
C TYR A 651 29.38 -20.77 -51.13
N ASP A 652 28.49 -21.75 -51.24
CA ASP A 652 28.34 -22.54 -52.47
C ASP A 652 27.40 -21.86 -53.50
N ALA A 653 27.19 -22.52 -54.63
CA ALA A 653 26.31 -22.05 -55.71
C ALA A 653 24.83 -21.96 -55.29
N GLN A 654 24.43 -22.71 -54.25
CA GLN A 654 23.09 -22.71 -53.66
C GLN A 654 22.94 -21.64 -52.56
N LYS A 655 23.97 -20.80 -52.37
CA LYS A 655 24.02 -19.73 -51.37
C LYS A 655 23.98 -20.26 -49.93
N GLN A 656 24.49 -21.47 -49.69
CA GLN A 656 24.64 -22.05 -48.35
C GLN A 656 26.01 -21.69 -47.79
N LEU A 657 26.09 -21.36 -46.50
CA LEU A 657 27.35 -20.98 -45.85
C LEU A 657 28.21 -22.22 -45.63
N THR A 658 29.32 -22.35 -46.36
CA THR A 658 30.19 -23.53 -46.28
C THR A 658 31.36 -23.36 -45.32
N MET A 659 31.77 -22.11 -45.05
CA MET A 659 32.88 -21.81 -44.15
C MET A 659 32.77 -20.41 -43.53
N SER A 660 33.14 -20.30 -42.26
CA SER A 660 33.43 -19.03 -41.58
C SER A 660 34.87 -19.03 -41.06
N THR A 661 35.55 -17.90 -41.15
CA THR A 661 36.91 -17.72 -40.62
C THR A 661 36.93 -16.61 -39.60
N THR A 662 37.26 -16.94 -38.36
CA THR A 662 37.38 -15.99 -37.25
C THR A 662 38.58 -15.03 -37.45
N PRO A 663 38.66 -13.91 -36.69
CA PRO A 663 39.80 -12.99 -36.78
C PRO A 663 41.16 -13.61 -36.41
N ARG A 664 41.15 -14.76 -35.72
CA ARG A 664 42.36 -15.53 -35.37
C ARG A 664 42.72 -16.60 -36.41
N GLY A 665 42.04 -16.62 -37.56
CA GLY A 665 42.29 -17.58 -38.64
C GLY A 665 41.69 -18.97 -38.41
N LYS A 666 40.93 -19.20 -37.34
CA LYS A 666 40.22 -20.47 -37.15
C LYS A 666 39.08 -20.59 -38.15
N GLN A 667 38.99 -21.73 -38.83
CA GLN A 667 37.98 -22.03 -39.84
C GLN A 667 36.96 -23.04 -39.33
N TYR A 668 35.69 -22.65 -39.30
CA TYR A 668 34.57 -23.56 -39.10
C TYR A 668 33.97 -23.89 -40.46
N ARG A 669 33.64 -25.17 -40.69
CA ARG A 669 33.02 -25.61 -41.95
C ARG A 669 31.65 -26.23 -41.69
N TYR A 670 30.76 -26.09 -42.66
CA TYR A 670 29.38 -26.52 -42.56
C TYR A 670 29.01 -27.39 -43.77
N GLY A 671 28.37 -28.53 -43.51
CA GLY A 671 27.89 -29.44 -44.54
C GLY A 671 26.37 -29.45 -44.63
N TYR A 672 25.83 -29.60 -45.84
CA TYR A 672 24.39 -29.56 -46.08
C TYR A 672 23.89 -30.70 -46.95
N THR A 673 22.61 -31.03 -46.80
CA THR A 673 21.84 -31.89 -47.71
C THR A 673 20.44 -31.29 -47.84
N ASP A 674 19.95 -31.09 -49.06
CA ASP A 674 18.63 -30.52 -49.36
C ASP A 674 18.33 -29.16 -48.68
N GLY A 675 19.36 -28.36 -48.41
CA GLY A 675 19.21 -27.09 -47.71
C GLY A 675 19.38 -27.14 -46.19
N LEU A 676 19.46 -28.34 -45.59
CA LEU A 676 19.55 -28.54 -44.13
C LEU A 676 21.00 -28.73 -43.67
N LEU A 677 21.36 -28.13 -42.53
CA LEU A 677 22.69 -28.25 -41.91
C LEU A 677 22.88 -29.66 -41.33
N THR A 678 23.72 -30.49 -41.95
CA THR A 678 23.93 -31.90 -41.54
C THR A 678 25.25 -32.12 -40.81
N ALA A 679 26.17 -31.14 -40.88
CA ALA A 679 27.49 -31.27 -40.29
C ALA A 679 28.08 -29.91 -39.89
N ILE A 680 28.70 -29.86 -38.71
CA ILE A 680 29.59 -28.76 -38.30
C ILE A 680 30.96 -29.36 -38.00
N TYR A 681 32.01 -28.78 -38.57
CA TYR A 681 33.40 -29.18 -38.38
C TYR A 681 34.14 -28.10 -37.59
N ASP A 682 34.64 -28.45 -36.40
CA ASP A 682 35.41 -27.55 -35.54
C ASP A 682 36.87 -27.40 -36.05
N PRO A 683 37.48 -26.21 -35.96
CA PRO A 683 38.87 -25.94 -36.34
C PRO A 683 39.93 -26.77 -35.59
N LYS A 684 39.58 -27.47 -34.50
CA LYS A 684 40.52 -28.25 -33.67
C LYS A 684 41.16 -29.46 -34.38
N HIS A 685 40.68 -29.89 -35.55
CA HIS A 685 41.12 -31.16 -36.15
C HIS A 685 41.28 -31.13 -37.69
N THR A 686 42.03 -32.09 -38.23
CA THR A 686 42.34 -32.22 -39.68
C THR A 686 41.26 -33.00 -40.44
N ASP A 687 41.26 -32.92 -41.77
CA ASP A 687 40.36 -33.70 -42.64
C ASP A 687 40.48 -35.22 -42.46
N GLU A 688 41.64 -35.70 -42.00
CA GLU A 688 41.89 -37.12 -41.71
C GLU A 688 41.24 -37.60 -40.41
N LYS A 689 40.93 -36.68 -39.47
CA LYS A 689 40.29 -36.97 -38.19
C LYS A 689 39.28 -35.87 -37.83
N PRO A 690 38.20 -35.70 -38.61
CA PRO A 690 37.31 -34.56 -38.45
C PRO A 690 36.61 -34.59 -37.08
N TYR A 691 36.63 -33.46 -36.37
CA TYR A 691 35.81 -33.27 -35.17
C TYR A 691 34.48 -32.68 -35.60
N LYS A 692 33.56 -33.60 -35.90
CA LYS A 692 32.29 -33.31 -36.56
C LYS A 692 31.12 -33.60 -35.64
N THR A 693 30.24 -32.62 -35.48
CA THR A 693 28.87 -32.87 -35.00
C THR A 693 27.97 -33.13 -36.21
N ALA A 694 27.17 -34.20 -36.18
CA ALA A 694 26.31 -34.60 -37.30
C ALA A 694 24.82 -34.51 -36.92
N TYR A 695 23.97 -34.07 -37.85
CA TYR A 695 22.53 -33.88 -37.67
C TYR A 695 21.73 -34.64 -38.72
N GLU A 696 20.65 -35.29 -38.30
CA GLU A 696 19.72 -36.02 -39.15
C GLU A 696 18.29 -35.50 -38.93
N TYR A 697 17.54 -35.35 -40.03
CA TYR A 697 16.21 -34.73 -40.04
C TYR A 697 15.17 -35.62 -40.73
N THR A 698 13.92 -35.51 -40.30
CA THR A 698 12.73 -36.00 -40.99
C THR A 698 11.74 -34.85 -41.12
N ASP A 699 11.29 -34.52 -42.33
CA ASP A 699 10.39 -33.37 -42.60
C ASP A 699 10.89 -32.06 -41.98
N LYS A 700 12.21 -31.80 -42.08
CA LYS A 700 12.92 -30.66 -41.46
C LYS A 700 12.89 -30.61 -39.93
N LYS A 701 12.43 -31.67 -39.25
CA LYS A 701 12.51 -31.83 -37.79
C LYS A 701 13.77 -32.59 -37.41
N LEU A 702 14.53 -32.13 -36.43
CA LEU A 702 15.72 -32.85 -35.97
C LEU A 702 15.31 -34.15 -35.28
N VAL A 703 15.81 -35.30 -35.73
CA VAL A 703 15.50 -36.61 -35.14
C VAL A 703 16.71 -37.28 -34.50
N LYS A 704 17.93 -36.88 -34.88
CA LYS A 704 19.16 -37.39 -34.28
C LYS A 704 20.30 -36.40 -34.41
N VAL A 705 21.10 -36.30 -33.36
CA VAL A 705 22.37 -35.60 -33.34
C VAL A 705 23.45 -36.55 -32.83
N THR A 706 24.61 -36.55 -33.49
CA THR A 706 25.78 -37.36 -33.10
C THR A 706 26.94 -36.44 -32.79
N ASP A 707 27.50 -36.56 -31.59
CA ASP A 707 28.66 -35.78 -31.17
C ASP A 707 29.96 -36.21 -31.88
N PRO A 708 31.04 -35.42 -31.77
CA PRO A 708 32.33 -35.73 -32.40
C PRO A 708 33.01 -37.02 -31.93
N VAL A 709 32.55 -37.63 -30.83
CA VAL A 709 33.06 -38.92 -30.34
C VAL A 709 32.12 -40.10 -30.65
N GLY A 710 31.10 -39.87 -31.49
CA GLY A 710 30.18 -40.90 -31.99
C GLY A 710 29.00 -41.20 -31.08
N LYS A 711 28.76 -40.42 -30.03
CA LYS A 711 27.61 -40.60 -29.14
C LYS A 711 26.36 -39.93 -29.74
N ALA A 712 25.30 -40.71 -29.90
CA ALA A 712 24.05 -40.24 -30.49
C ALA A 712 23.02 -39.84 -29.43
N THR A 713 22.29 -38.76 -29.69
CA THR A 713 21.06 -38.37 -29.00
C THR A 713 19.93 -38.35 -30.02
N THR A 714 18.78 -38.96 -29.71
CA THR A 714 17.63 -39.05 -30.62
C THR A 714 16.42 -38.31 -30.08
N LEU A 715 15.60 -37.77 -30.99
CA LEU A 715 14.38 -37.05 -30.68
C LEU A 715 13.19 -37.66 -31.41
N SER A 716 12.03 -37.67 -30.75
CA SER A 716 10.74 -38.04 -31.34
C SER A 716 9.64 -37.12 -30.84
N TYR A 717 8.61 -36.92 -31.66
CA TYR A 717 7.55 -35.92 -31.44
C TYR A 717 6.18 -36.58 -31.57
N ALA A 718 5.30 -36.34 -30.61
CA ALA A 718 3.92 -36.79 -30.56
C ALA A 718 2.99 -35.57 -30.36
N PRO A 719 2.74 -34.76 -31.41
CA PRO A 719 2.00 -33.50 -31.30
C PRO A 719 0.55 -33.70 -30.81
N GLU A 720 -0.07 -34.84 -31.09
CA GLU A 720 -1.40 -35.20 -30.58
C GLU A 720 -1.44 -35.37 -29.06
N LYS A 721 -0.30 -35.68 -28.44
CA LYS A 721 -0.11 -35.73 -26.99
C LYS A 721 0.54 -34.47 -26.43
N ARG A 722 0.98 -33.54 -27.30
CA ARG A 722 1.85 -32.41 -26.97
C ARG A 722 3.13 -32.85 -26.24
N GLU A 723 3.74 -33.92 -26.75
CA GLU A 723 4.93 -34.52 -26.17
C GLU A 723 6.11 -34.51 -27.14
N ALA A 724 7.31 -34.29 -26.61
CA ALA A 724 8.58 -34.55 -27.27
C ALA A 724 9.47 -35.42 -26.37
N THR A 725 10.17 -36.38 -26.94
CA THR A 725 11.02 -37.32 -26.21
C THR A 725 12.45 -37.21 -26.70
N LEU A 726 13.38 -37.03 -25.77
CA LEU A 726 14.82 -37.11 -26.00
C LEU A 726 15.37 -38.40 -25.39
N VAL A 727 16.17 -39.13 -26.15
CA VAL A 727 16.95 -40.28 -25.65
C VAL A 727 18.42 -39.97 -25.81
N ASN A 728 19.12 -39.83 -24.69
CA ASN A 728 20.55 -39.52 -24.71
C ASN A 728 21.40 -40.75 -25.05
N ALA A 729 22.71 -40.55 -25.22
CA ALA A 729 23.64 -41.62 -25.60
C ALA A 729 23.76 -42.78 -24.61
N LYS A 730 23.27 -42.62 -23.37
CA LYS A 730 23.22 -43.69 -22.36
C LYS A 730 21.88 -44.45 -22.38
N GLY A 731 20.99 -44.12 -23.31
CA GLY A 731 19.64 -44.69 -23.39
C GLY A 731 18.66 -44.10 -22.38
N LYS A 732 19.03 -43.06 -21.61
CA LYS A 732 18.08 -42.42 -20.69
C LYS A 732 17.09 -41.56 -21.46
N LYS A 733 15.81 -41.76 -21.16
CA LYS A 733 14.68 -41.08 -21.78
C LYS A 733 14.25 -39.87 -20.95
N THR A 734 14.14 -38.72 -21.59
CA THR A 734 13.51 -37.51 -21.04
C THR A 734 12.28 -37.16 -21.88
N VAL A 735 11.13 -37.02 -21.24
CA VAL A 735 9.86 -36.65 -21.88
C VAL A 735 9.49 -35.23 -21.49
N TYR A 736 9.23 -34.39 -22.48
CA TYR A 736 8.76 -33.02 -22.32
C TYR A 736 7.30 -32.97 -22.77
N THR A 737 6.41 -32.51 -21.91
CA THR A 737 5.00 -32.26 -22.21
C THR A 737 4.75 -30.75 -22.17
N TYR A 738 4.03 -30.22 -23.15
CA TYR A 738 3.72 -28.79 -23.25
C TYR A 738 2.22 -28.51 -23.38
N ASN A 739 1.81 -27.29 -23.04
CA ASN A 739 0.42 -26.84 -23.14
C ASN A 739 0.09 -26.32 -24.57
N LEU A 740 -1.15 -25.89 -24.79
CA LEU A 740 -1.59 -25.36 -26.09
C LEU A 740 -0.94 -24.04 -26.48
N ALA A 741 -0.28 -23.31 -25.58
CA ALA A 741 0.53 -22.13 -25.90
C ALA A 741 2.00 -22.46 -26.20
N GLY A 742 2.41 -23.73 -26.01
CA GLY A 742 3.78 -24.22 -26.15
C GLY A 742 4.61 -24.18 -24.87
N ASN A 743 4.03 -23.71 -23.76
CA ASN A 743 4.73 -23.63 -22.46
C ASN A 743 4.99 -25.03 -21.92
N LEU A 744 6.13 -25.21 -21.25
CA LEU A 744 6.45 -26.46 -20.57
C LEU A 744 5.39 -26.73 -19.51
N GLU A 745 4.75 -27.89 -19.54
CA GLU A 745 3.80 -28.31 -18.50
C GLU A 745 4.48 -29.31 -17.56
N LYS A 746 5.31 -30.18 -18.13
CA LYS A 746 5.96 -31.25 -17.39
C LYS A 746 7.23 -31.72 -18.08
N VAL A 747 8.25 -32.01 -17.29
CA VAL A 747 9.42 -32.78 -17.74
C VAL A 747 9.59 -34.01 -16.85
N ILE A 748 9.75 -35.18 -17.47
CA ILE A 748 10.06 -36.44 -16.80
C ILE A 748 11.45 -36.88 -17.24
N VAL A 749 12.42 -36.77 -16.34
CA VAL A 749 13.79 -37.26 -16.56
C VAL A 749 13.89 -38.72 -16.12
N ASP A 750 14.57 -39.52 -16.93
CA ASP A 750 14.70 -40.97 -16.71
C ASP A 750 13.33 -41.65 -16.66
N ALA A 751 12.51 -41.42 -17.69
CA ALA A 751 11.11 -41.83 -17.76
C ALA A 751 10.87 -43.35 -17.63
N ASP A 752 11.89 -44.15 -17.96
CA ASP A 752 11.86 -45.61 -17.82
C ASP A 752 12.51 -46.09 -16.50
N GLY A 753 13.14 -45.16 -15.75
CA GLY A 753 13.85 -45.41 -14.49
C GLY A 753 13.23 -44.67 -13.31
N LEU A 754 13.93 -43.66 -12.79
CA LEU A 754 13.53 -42.92 -11.59
C LEU A 754 12.30 -42.02 -11.76
N LYS A 755 11.92 -41.67 -13.00
CA LYS A 755 10.74 -40.84 -13.32
C LYS A 755 10.71 -39.51 -12.55
N LEU A 756 11.86 -38.84 -12.50
CA LEU A 756 12.00 -37.57 -11.81
C LEU A 756 11.15 -36.52 -12.56
N SER A 757 10.07 -36.08 -11.92
CA SER A 757 9.06 -35.23 -12.54
C SER A 757 9.15 -33.81 -12.01
N THR A 758 9.34 -32.84 -12.90
CA THR A 758 9.12 -31.42 -12.61
C THR A 758 7.85 -30.99 -13.35
N THR A 759 6.96 -30.25 -12.69
CA THR A 759 5.75 -29.68 -13.30
C THR A 759 5.75 -28.18 -13.17
N THR A 760 5.29 -27.49 -14.20
CA THR A 760 5.23 -26.02 -14.27
C THR A 760 3.83 -25.58 -14.64
N SER A 761 3.39 -24.44 -14.11
CA SER A 761 2.10 -23.83 -14.41
C SER A 761 2.30 -22.39 -14.86
N TYR A 762 1.52 -21.97 -15.84
CA TYR A 762 1.66 -20.66 -16.46
C TYR A 762 0.33 -19.91 -16.44
N GLU A 763 0.43 -18.59 -16.38
CA GLU A 763 -0.69 -17.66 -16.57
C GLU A 763 -0.22 -16.56 -17.53
N ALA A 764 -0.87 -16.44 -18.69
CA ALA A 764 -0.48 -15.48 -19.73
C ALA A 764 0.97 -15.62 -20.20
N ASN A 765 1.45 -16.86 -20.25
CA ASN A 765 2.84 -17.25 -20.56
C ASN A 765 3.89 -16.83 -19.52
N ASN A 766 3.50 -16.25 -18.38
CA ASN A 766 4.37 -16.12 -17.21
C ASN A 766 4.33 -17.41 -16.38
N LEU A 767 5.49 -17.86 -15.89
CA LEU A 767 5.58 -19.02 -15.00
C LEU A 767 5.05 -18.63 -13.61
N ILE A 768 3.95 -19.21 -13.14
CA ILE A 768 3.36 -18.87 -11.83
C ILE A 768 3.68 -19.91 -10.76
N LYS A 769 4.06 -21.13 -11.15
CA LYS A 769 4.39 -22.21 -10.22
C LYS A 769 5.32 -23.24 -10.86
N GLU A 770 6.31 -23.68 -10.11
CA GLU A 770 7.12 -24.86 -10.39
C GLU A 770 7.02 -25.84 -9.20
N VAL A 771 6.98 -27.14 -9.50
CA VAL A 771 7.06 -28.21 -8.50
C VAL A 771 8.21 -29.14 -8.87
N SER A 772 9.22 -29.20 -8.01
CA SER A 772 10.41 -30.01 -8.23
C SER A 772 10.13 -31.51 -8.09
N PRO A 773 11.05 -32.40 -8.50
CA PRO A 773 10.90 -33.86 -8.30
C PRO A 773 10.78 -34.29 -6.83
N LYS A 774 11.12 -33.41 -5.88
CA LYS A 774 10.95 -33.65 -4.44
C LYS A 774 9.59 -33.18 -3.90
N GLY A 775 8.73 -32.61 -4.74
CA GLY A 775 7.46 -32.00 -4.33
C GLY A 775 7.60 -30.63 -3.68
N GLN A 776 8.77 -29.98 -3.81
CA GLN A 776 8.96 -28.61 -3.35
C GLN A 776 8.33 -27.66 -4.35
N GLU A 777 7.54 -26.71 -3.86
CA GLU A 777 6.84 -25.73 -4.70
C GLU A 777 7.55 -24.38 -4.64
N GLU A 778 7.67 -23.73 -5.80
CA GLU A 778 8.09 -22.34 -5.95
C GLU A 778 7.00 -21.60 -6.73
N THR A 779 6.58 -20.42 -6.27
CA THR A 779 5.51 -19.63 -6.90
C THR A 779 5.95 -18.20 -7.17
N TYR A 780 5.43 -17.63 -8.26
CA TYR A 780 5.81 -16.30 -8.73
C TYR A 780 4.57 -15.42 -8.92
N THR A 781 4.72 -14.14 -8.62
CA THR A 781 3.73 -13.10 -8.97
C THR A 781 4.37 -12.03 -9.82
N TYR A 782 3.57 -11.35 -10.63
CA TYR A 782 4.02 -10.35 -11.59
C TYR A 782 3.15 -9.11 -11.55
N ASP A 783 3.73 -7.95 -11.86
CA ASP A 783 2.98 -6.73 -12.18
C ASP A 783 2.50 -6.70 -13.65
N ALA A 784 1.87 -5.60 -14.06
CA ALA A 784 1.33 -5.42 -15.41
C ALA A 784 2.41 -5.26 -16.49
N ASP A 785 3.62 -4.88 -16.10
CA ASP A 785 4.79 -4.66 -16.96
C ASP A 785 5.66 -5.92 -17.08
N GLY A 786 5.26 -7.01 -16.42
CA GLY A 786 5.93 -8.31 -16.48
C GLY A 786 7.09 -8.45 -15.49
N ASN A 787 7.22 -7.54 -14.52
CA ASN A 787 8.25 -7.63 -13.48
C ASN A 787 7.79 -8.58 -12.37
N VAL A 788 8.72 -9.33 -11.78
CA VAL A 788 8.42 -10.30 -10.71
C VAL A 788 8.23 -9.56 -9.40
N THR A 789 7.01 -9.50 -8.87
CA THR A 789 6.71 -8.81 -7.60
C THR A 789 6.94 -9.67 -6.37
N SER A 790 6.88 -11.00 -6.50
CA SER A 790 7.25 -11.92 -5.41
C SER A 790 7.71 -13.28 -5.92
N VAL A 791 8.59 -13.91 -5.14
CA VAL A 791 8.98 -15.32 -5.28
C VAL A 791 8.79 -15.98 -3.92
N THR A 792 8.05 -17.09 -3.88
CA THR A 792 7.83 -17.86 -2.65
C THR A 792 8.31 -19.28 -2.87
N ASP A 793 9.20 -19.75 -2.01
CA ASP A 793 9.74 -21.11 -2.01
C ASP A 793 9.61 -21.73 -0.60
N PRO A 794 10.11 -22.95 -0.33
CA PRO A 794 10.04 -23.55 1.00
C PRO A 794 10.83 -22.83 2.10
N TYR A 795 11.72 -21.90 1.75
CA TYR A 795 12.57 -21.15 2.68
C TYR A 795 11.97 -19.78 3.05
N GLY A 796 11.13 -19.19 2.20
CA GLY A 796 10.44 -17.94 2.52
C GLY A 796 9.82 -17.25 1.32
N THR A 797 9.52 -15.96 1.47
CA THR A 797 9.02 -15.12 0.38
C THR A 797 9.93 -13.92 0.20
N GLU A 798 10.42 -13.75 -1.03
CA GLU A 798 11.07 -12.53 -1.48
C GLU A 798 10.04 -11.61 -2.15
N LYS A 799 10.17 -10.30 -1.96
CA LYS A 799 9.30 -9.29 -2.57
C LYS A 799 10.12 -8.24 -3.27
N TYR A 800 9.58 -7.70 -4.35
CA TYR A 800 10.25 -6.69 -5.17
C TYR A 800 9.29 -5.57 -5.52
N ALA A 801 9.79 -4.34 -5.49
CA ALA A 801 9.10 -3.15 -5.98
C ALA A 801 9.94 -2.47 -7.06
N TYR A 802 9.27 -1.90 -8.05
CA TYR A 802 9.91 -1.35 -9.25
C TYR A 802 9.53 0.13 -9.43
N ASN A 803 10.43 0.90 -10.04
CA ASN A 803 10.11 2.26 -10.54
C ASN A 803 9.44 2.20 -11.92
N GLU A 804 9.08 3.37 -12.48
CA GLU A 804 8.46 3.48 -13.83
C GLU A 804 9.37 3.00 -14.98
N ASN A 805 10.68 2.84 -14.72
CA ASN A 805 11.67 2.32 -15.67
C ASN A 805 11.88 0.81 -15.55
N ASN A 806 11.10 0.11 -14.71
CA ASN A 806 11.26 -1.32 -14.38
C ASN A 806 12.57 -1.66 -13.64
N ASP A 807 13.18 -0.70 -12.96
CA ASP A 807 14.32 -0.94 -12.06
C ASP A 807 13.84 -1.29 -10.65
N VAL A 808 14.52 -2.20 -9.95
CA VAL A 808 14.19 -2.61 -8.58
C VAL A 808 14.55 -1.50 -7.58
N ILE A 809 13.56 -0.88 -6.96
CA ILE A 809 13.75 0.16 -5.94
C ILE A 809 13.69 -0.38 -4.50
N SER A 810 13.07 -1.55 -4.30
CA SER A 810 13.08 -2.26 -3.01
C SER A 810 13.04 -3.76 -3.25
N ALA A 811 13.82 -4.50 -2.47
CA ALA A 811 13.80 -5.94 -2.37
C ALA A 811 13.74 -6.36 -0.90
N THR A 812 12.79 -7.20 -0.54
CA THR A 812 12.71 -7.81 0.79
C THR A 812 13.12 -9.27 0.69
N ASP A 813 14.11 -9.69 1.48
CA ASP A 813 14.56 -11.08 1.51
C ASP A 813 13.67 -11.99 2.37
N THR A 814 14.00 -13.28 2.43
CA THR A 814 13.24 -14.29 3.20
C THR A 814 13.30 -14.09 4.72
N GLU A 815 14.22 -13.25 5.22
CA GLU A 815 14.36 -12.86 6.63
C GLU A 815 13.62 -11.53 6.94
N ASN A 816 12.87 -11.00 5.96
CA ASN A 816 12.22 -9.69 5.98
C ASN A 816 13.18 -8.49 6.11
N ARG A 817 14.44 -8.65 5.68
CA ARG A 817 15.35 -7.51 5.57
C ARG A 817 15.11 -6.81 4.24
N GLU A 818 14.90 -5.50 4.30
CA GLU A 818 14.70 -4.67 3.13
C GLU A 818 16.04 -4.12 2.59
N THR A 819 16.19 -4.15 1.27
CA THR A 819 17.23 -3.47 0.53
C THR A 819 16.58 -2.48 -0.42
N THR A 820 16.84 -1.19 -0.26
CA THR A 820 16.33 -0.14 -1.15
C THR A 820 17.44 0.38 -2.06
N THR A 821 17.09 0.68 -3.30
CA THR A 821 18.02 1.22 -4.30
C THR A 821 17.49 2.53 -4.84
N ALA A 822 18.29 3.59 -4.74
CA ALA A 822 17.97 4.89 -5.30
C ALA A 822 18.66 5.08 -6.65
N TYR A 823 17.91 5.63 -7.61
CA TYR A 823 18.34 5.78 -8.98
C TYR A 823 18.45 7.25 -9.40
N SER A 824 19.42 7.52 -10.26
CA SER A 824 19.54 8.78 -10.99
C SER A 824 19.35 8.49 -12.48
N GLY A 825 18.12 8.62 -12.98
CA GLY A 825 17.75 8.02 -14.27
C GLY A 825 17.93 6.51 -14.22
N ALA A 826 18.72 5.95 -15.15
CA ALA A 826 19.07 4.52 -15.21
C ALA A 826 20.15 4.08 -14.20
N ASP A 827 20.81 5.01 -13.53
CA ASP A 827 22.03 4.71 -12.77
C ASP A 827 21.69 4.45 -11.30
N ALA A 828 21.97 3.25 -10.78
CA ALA A 828 21.77 2.88 -9.37
C ALA A 828 22.84 3.58 -8.51
N VAL A 829 22.51 4.76 -7.97
CA VAL A 829 23.46 5.66 -7.30
C VAL A 829 23.68 5.34 -5.83
N SER A 830 22.75 4.63 -5.19
CA SER A 830 22.89 4.21 -3.80
C SER A 830 22.05 2.98 -3.51
N GLU A 831 22.58 2.12 -2.65
CA GLU A 831 21.90 0.93 -2.13
C GLU A 831 21.93 1.00 -0.60
N THR A 832 20.81 0.71 0.05
CA THR A 832 20.62 0.79 1.50
C THR A 832 20.03 -0.52 1.99
N ILE A 833 20.70 -1.17 2.95
CA ILE A 833 20.35 -2.48 3.49
C ILE A 833 19.95 -2.30 4.96
N GLN A 834 18.73 -2.72 5.28
CA GLN A 834 18.22 -2.75 6.64
C GLN A 834 18.96 -3.82 7.45
N THR A 835 19.79 -3.37 8.39
CA THR A 835 20.53 -4.20 9.34
C THR A 835 20.45 -3.54 10.71
N GLU A 836 20.95 -4.17 11.78
CA GLU A 836 20.99 -3.53 13.11
C GLU A 836 21.68 -2.15 13.10
N ALA A 837 22.65 -1.93 12.22
CA ALA A 837 23.40 -0.69 12.10
C ALA A 837 23.01 0.17 10.89
N ASN A 838 22.01 -0.27 10.09
CA ASN A 838 21.63 0.26 8.77
C ASN A 838 22.81 0.57 7.86
N MET A 839 23.00 -0.23 6.82
CA MET A 839 24.17 -0.12 5.93
C MET A 839 23.77 0.54 4.63
N SER A 840 24.62 1.39 4.06
CA SER A 840 24.36 2.00 2.76
C SER A 840 25.65 2.27 1.99
N SER A 841 25.59 2.09 0.68
CA SER A 841 26.67 2.33 -0.27
C SER A 841 26.29 3.42 -1.27
N VAL A 842 27.28 3.96 -1.98
CA VAL A 842 27.10 4.96 -3.03
C VAL A 842 27.95 4.60 -4.24
N THR A 843 27.41 4.78 -5.44
CA THR A 843 28.13 4.65 -6.72
C THR A 843 27.92 5.91 -7.55
N GLN A 844 29.01 6.46 -8.07
CA GLN A 844 29.00 7.58 -8.99
C GLN A 844 29.27 7.11 -10.41
N TYR A 845 28.51 7.64 -11.35
CA TYR A 845 28.58 7.30 -12.77
C TYR A 845 29.02 8.51 -13.60
N ASP A 846 29.64 8.24 -14.75
CA ASP A 846 29.80 9.25 -15.79
C ASP A 846 28.49 9.46 -16.57
N ALA A 847 28.48 10.41 -17.52
CA ALA A 847 27.30 10.71 -18.34
C ALA A 847 26.87 9.57 -19.27
N TYR A 848 27.66 8.48 -19.36
CA TYR A 848 27.39 7.32 -20.20
C TYR A 848 26.94 6.10 -19.37
N GLY A 849 26.82 6.24 -18.05
CA GLY A 849 26.44 5.15 -17.15
C GLY A 849 27.57 4.22 -16.72
N ASN A 850 28.84 4.62 -16.90
CA ASN A 850 29.96 3.82 -16.39
C ASN A 850 30.25 4.18 -14.92
N PRO A 851 30.42 3.21 -14.01
CA PRO A 851 30.81 3.50 -12.64
C PRO A 851 32.24 4.04 -12.61
N ILE A 852 32.42 5.23 -12.03
CA ILE A 852 33.73 5.91 -11.92
C ILE A 852 34.27 5.93 -10.48
N SER A 853 33.40 5.80 -9.48
CA SER A 853 33.79 5.60 -8.07
C SER A 853 32.63 5.03 -7.27
N GLY A 854 32.90 4.36 -6.17
CA GLY A 854 31.85 3.88 -5.26
C GLY A 854 32.42 3.40 -3.93
N SER A 855 31.58 3.33 -2.90
CA SER A 855 31.94 2.85 -1.56
C SER A 855 31.59 1.39 -1.37
N GLY A 856 32.26 0.74 -0.42
CA GLY A 856 31.65 -0.42 0.23
C GLY A 856 30.51 0.02 1.13
N ASP A 857 29.89 -0.94 1.80
CA ASP A 857 28.80 -0.65 2.72
C ASP A 857 29.29 0.16 3.92
N LEU A 858 28.60 1.27 4.19
CA LEU A 858 28.86 2.16 5.31
C LEU A 858 27.63 2.20 6.21
N SER A 859 27.81 1.88 7.49
CA SER A 859 26.75 2.02 8.48
C SER A 859 26.33 3.48 8.68
N ALA A 860 25.10 3.69 9.17
CA ALA A 860 24.62 4.96 9.71
C ALA A 860 25.69 5.60 10.61
N ALA A 861 26.11 4.83 11.63
CA ALA A 861 27.20 5.17 12.55
C ALA A 861 27.06 6.58 13.16
N GLY A 862 25.83 6.94 13.55
CA GLY A 862 25.54 8.09 14.40
C GLY A 862 26.34 8.03 15.68
N ASN A 863 27.14 9.06 15.95
CA ASN A 863 27.89 9.17 17.19
C ASN A 863 27.05 9.86 18.26
N LEU A 864 26.67 9.10 19.27
CA LEU A 864 25.79 9.56 20.34
C LEU A 864 26.49 10.42 21.41
N LEU A 865 27.83 10.56 21.32
CA LEU A 865 28.61 11.38 22.23
C LEU A 865 28.74 12.83 21.74
N LEU A 866 28.53 13.78 22.64
CA LEU A 866 28.77 15.21 22.41
C LEU A 866 30.20 15.61 22.76
N ASN A 867 30.74 16.60 22.03
CA ASN A 867 32.12 17.08 22.16
C ASN A 867 33.14 15.92 22.20
N ASN A 868 32.99 15.01 21.26
CA ASN A 868 33.63 13.70 21.18
C ASN A 868 35.09 13.74 20.66
N GLY A 869 35.46 14.82 19.98
CA GLY A 869 36.84 15.20 19.65
C GLY A 869 37.41 16.30 20.54
N PHE A 870 36.68 16.73 21.57
CA PHE A 870 37.14 17.76 22.53
C PHE A 870 37.42 19.16 21.95
N GLU A 871 36.91 19.45 20.75
CA GLU A 871 37.07 20.72 20.04
C GLU A 871 36.30 21.89 20.67
N GLY A 872 35.43 21.63 21.65
CA GLY A 872 34.81 22.66 22.50
C GLY A 872 35.80 23.41 23.42
N GLY A 873 37.08 23.03 23.43
CA GLY A 873 38.17 23.74 24.09
C GLY A 873 38.27 23.49 25.61
N ALA A 874 38.85 24.46 26.32
CA ALA A 874 39.27 24.32 27.72
C ALA A 874 38.14 24.08 28.74
N THR A 875 36.87 24.30 28.37
CA THR A 875 35.72 24.19 29.27
C THR A 875 35.10 22.78 29.30
N LEU A 876 35.44 21.89 28.34
CA LEU A 876 34.97 20.50 28.26
C LEU A 876 33.48 20.30 28.63
N PRO A 877 32.54 21.06 28.02
CA PRO A 877 31.21 21.30 28.58
C PRO A 877 30.33 20.05 28.77
N ASN A 878 30.52 19.00 27.97
CA ASN A 878 29.73 17.75 28.00
C ASN A 878 30.36 16.63 28.84
N TRP A 879 31.58 16.83 29.36
CA TRP A 879 32.34 15.78 30.05
C TRP A 879 32.53 16.14 31.52
N LYS A 880 31.97 15.31 32.41
CA LYS A 880 32.04 15.52 33.86
C LYS A 880 33.11 14.65 34.49
N MET A 881 33.89 15.21 35.39
CA MET A 881 34.86 14.45 36.17
C MET A 881 34.16 13.63 37.25
N LEU A 882 34.51 12.35 37.33
CA LEU A 882 34.18 11.48 38.46
C LEU A 882 35.49 10.92 39.02
N GLN A 883 35.67 11.01 40.34
CA GLN A 883 36.93 10.66 40.98
C GLN A 883 36.70 9.91 42.30
N SER A 884 37.52 8.89 42.55
CA SER A 884 37.54 8.12 43.81
C SER A 884 38.97 7.74 44.16
N ASN A 885 39.38 7.90 45.42
CA ASN A 885 40.71 7.55 45.95
C ASN A 885 41.93 8.09 45.17
N THR A 886 41.73 9.08 44.30
CA THR A 886 42.78 9.74 43.51
C THR A 886 42.63 11.26 43.62
N THR A 887 43.73 11.99 43.38
CA THR A 887 43.78 13.44 43.17
C THR A 887 44.19 13.71 41.72
N GLY A 888 43.82 14.87 41.18
CA GLY A 888 44.05 15.17 39.77
C GLY A 888 42.96 16.03 39.14
N GLY A 889 42.86 16.00 37.82
CA GLY A 889 41.88 16.80 37.09
C GLY A 889 41.73 16.44 35.61
N LEU A 890 40.64 16.92 35.03
CA LEU A 890 40.43 16.97 33.59
C LEU A 890 40.90 18.33 33.06
N SER A 891 41.65 18.34 31.95
CA SER A 891 41.98 19.57 31.22
C SER A 891 42.04 19.33 29.72
N PHE A 892 41.98 20.39 28.93
CA PHE A 892 42.25 20.34 27.49
C PHE A 892 43.73 20.59 27.22
N ASP A 893 44.34 19.83 26.31
CA ASP A 893 45.74 19.97 25.93
C ASP A 893 45.86 20.23 24.42
N SER A 894 46.13 21.48 24.03
CA SER A 894 46.26 21.88 22.63
C SER A 894 47.59 21.47 21.99
N SER A 895 48.52 20.90 22.76
CA SER A 895 49.81 20.41 22.24
C SER A 895 49.75 18.95 21.79
N GLU A 896 48.68 18.24 22.15
CA GLU A 896 48.47 16.83 21.87
C GLU A 896 47.16 16.64 21.14
N LYS A 897 47.17 15.85 20.07
CA LYS A 897 45.97 15.59 19.28
C LYS A 897 46.01 14.24 18.59
N GLY A 898 44.84 13.69 18.32
CA GLY A 898 44.66 12.40 17.68
C GLY A 898 45.37 12.31 16.33
N PRO A 899 45.93 11.15 15.98
CA PRO A 899 46.58 10.97 14.69
C PRO A 899 45.54 10.95 13.57
N GLY A 900 45.84 11.54 12.41
CA GLY A 900 44.95 11.44 11.24
C GLY A 900 44.84 12.71 10.40
N SER A 901 43.81 12.75 9.56
CA SER A 901 43.24 13.91 8.89
C SER A 901 42.16 14.64 9.69
N LEU A 902 41.67 14.02 10.79
CA LEU A 902 40.53 14.52 11.58
C LEU A 902 40.86 14.91 13.03
N GLY A 903 42.14 14.91 13.42
CA GLY A 903 42.57 15.13 14.81
C GLY A 903 42.51 16.58 15.32
N GLY A 904 41.63 17.42 14.80
CA GLY A 904 41.31 18.76 15.31
C GLY A 904 42.40 19.60 16.01
N SER A 905 42.06 20.22 17.15
CA SER A 905 42.84 21.26 17.83
C SER A 905 43.51 20.82 19.14
N GLY A 906 43.09 19.72 19.75
CA GLY A 906 43.69 19.18 20.97
C GLY A 906 42.92 17.99 21.54
N ALA A 907 43.37 17.46 22.68
CA ALA A 907 42.79 16.27 23.29
C ALA A 907 42.38 16.49 24.76
N LEU A 908 41.48 15.63 25.26
CA LEU A 908 41.17 15.55 26.68
C LEU A 908 42.35 14.94 27.42
N LYS A 909 42.86 15.65 28.44
CA LYS A 909 43.91 15.19 29.34
C LYS A 909 43.34 14.85 30.71
N ILE A 910 43.67 13.65 31.19
CA ILE A 910 43.41 13.22 32.55
C ILE A 910 44.76 13.09 33.26
N SER A 911 44.98 13.91 34.29
CA SER A 911 46.11 13.75 35.20
C SER A 911 45.62 13.15 36.49
N SER A 912 46.23 12.04 36.92
CA SER A 912 45.81 11.31 38.13
C SER A 912 46.99 10.92 38.99
N GLU A 913 46.82 11.02 40.30
CA GLU A 913 47.75 10.51 41.32
C GLU A 913 46.96 9.91 42.49
N GLY A 914 47.48 8.85 43.12
CA GLY A 914 46.78 8.16 44.19
C GLY A 914 46.69 8.94 45.49
N ALA A 915 45.47 9.12 46.00
CA ALA A 915 45.24 9.70 47.32
C ALA A 915 45.57 8.67 48.43
N SER A 916 45.27 7.40 48.19
CA SER A 916 45.58 6.24 49.04
C SER A 916 46.23 5.10 48.23
N THR A 917 46.56 3.98 48.87
CA THR A 917 47.02 2.74 48.20
C THR A 917 45.86 1.80 47.83
N GLU A 918 44.62 2.22 48.10
CA GLU A 918 43.42 1.47 47.70
C GLU A 918 43.13 1.69 46.22
N LYS A 919 42.29 0.82 45.64
CA LYS A 919 41.81 1.00 44.27
C LYS A 919 41.05 2.33 44.13
N GLY A 920 41.26 3.03 43.03
CA GLY A 920 40.68 4.35 42.77
C GLY A 920 40.72 4.70 41.28
N TYR A 921 40.10 5.81 40.89
CA TYR A 921 40.08 6.25 39.50
C TYR A 921 39.81 7.74 39.39
N THR A 922 40.25 8.34 38.28
CA THR A 922 39.74 9.59 37.73
C THR A 922 39.19 9.27 36.35
N ALA A 923 37.97 9.69 36.06
CA ALA A 923 37.33 9.45 34.77
C ALA A 923 36.63 10.70 34.26
N ALA A 924 36.66 10.89 32.94
CA ALA A 924 35.72 11.77 32.28
C ALA A 924 34.49 10.95 31.89
N THR A 925 33.31 11.48 32.20
CA THR A 925 32.03 10.77 32.05
C THR A 925 30.99 11.56 31.29
N GLN A 926 30.16 10.86 30.52
CA GLN A 926 29.03 11.42 29.77
C GLN A 926 27.87 10.42 29.76
N TYR A 927 26.65 10.92 29.99
CA TYR A 927 25.43 10.14 29.83
C TYR A 927 24.97 10.15 28.39
N VAL A 928 24.52 9.00 27.91
CA VAL A 928 24.02 8.82 26.56
C VAL A 928 22.73 8.00 26.63
N ASP A 929 21.69 8.46 25.95
CA ASP A 929 20.46 7.70 25.78
C ASP A 929 20.68 6.63 24.69
N VAL A 930 20.16 5.42 24.91
CA VAL A 930 20.35 4.25 24.04
C VAL A 930 19.07 3.41 23.95
N GLU A 931 18.98 2.62 22.91
CA GLU A 931 17.90 1.66 22.72
C GLU A 931 18.11 0.39 23.57
N PRO A 932 17.05 -0.20 24.14
CA PRO A 932 17.12 -1.53 24.76
C PRO A 932 17.49 -2.63 23.76
N ASN A 933 18.06 -3.74 24.24
CA ASN A 933 18.41 -4.93 23.44
C ASN A 933 19.23 -4.66 22.16
N THR A 934 20.06 -3.63 22.18
CA THR A 934 20.78 -3.10 21.02
C THR A 934 22.28 -3.18 21.24
N THR A 935 23.02 -3.62 20.23
CA THR A 935 24.49 -3.67 20.28
C THR A 935 25.10 -2.32 19.95
N TYR A 936 26.04 -1.86 20.78
CA TYR A 936 26.81 -0.64 20.60
C TYR A 936 28.31 -0.93 20.66
N THR A 937 29.09 -0.10 19.96
CA THR A 937 30.55 -0.09 20.02
C THR A 937 31.06 1.28 20.47
N LEU A 938 31.82 1.29 21.58
CA LEU A 938 32.53 2.47 22.10
C LEU A 938 33.99 2.41 21.65
N SER A 939 34.50 3.48 21.04
CA SER A 939 35.90 3.58 20.61
C SER A 939 36.53 4.93 20.95
N ALA A 940 37.86 4.96 21.06
CA ALA A 940 38.65 6.17 21.26
C ALA A 940 40.10 5.96 20.80
N THR A 941 40.80 7.05 20.50
CA THR A 941 42.26 7.06 20.45
C THR A 941 42.83 7.46 21.81
N ILE A 942 43.82 6.69 22.29
CA ILE A 942 44.36 6.84 23.65
C ILE A 942 45.88 6.98 23.58
N LYS A 943 46.44 7.97 24.28
CA LYS A 943 47.88 8.14 24.53
C LYS A 943 48.13 8.11 26.04
N THR A 944 49.26 7.55 26.47
CA THR A 944 49.62 7.52 27.90
C THR A 944 51.06 7.97 28.13
N ALA A 945 51.29 8.68 29.23
CA ALA A 945 52.62 9.05 29.70
C ALA A 945 52.74 8.89 31.21
N ASN A 946 53.89 8.41 31.65
CA ASN A 946 54.30 8.22 33.03
C ASN A 946 53.30 7.41 33.88
N MET A 947 52.56 6.49 33.26
CA MET A 947 51.63 5.59 33.95
C MET A 947 52.40 4.58 34.81
N THR A 948 52.27 4.66 36.12
CA THR A 948 52.85 3.72 37.10
C THR A 948 51.77 3.25 38.06
N ASN A 949 51.62 1.93 38.23
CA ASN A 949 50.52 1.31 38.99
C ASN A 949 49.12 1.87 38.62
N SER A 950 48.93 2.17 37.34
CA SER A 950 47.71 2.76 36.80
C SER A 950 47.46 2.30 35.37
N ASP A 951 46.17 2.25 35.02
CA ASP A 951 45.61 1.66 33.81
C ASP A 951 44.67 2.63 33.10
N ALA A 952 44.74 2.70 31.78
CA ALA A 952 43.82 3.47 30.95
C ALA A 952 43.01 2.57 30.00
N PHE A 953 41.68 2.72 30.01
CA PHE A 953 40.74 1.89 29.26
C PHE A 953 39.37 2.59 29.10
N LEU A 954 38.49 1.98 28.31
CA LEU A 954 37.11 2.42 28.07
C LEU A 954 36.14 1.57 28.88
N MET A 955 35.08 2.21 29.41
CA MET A 955 34.06 1.51 30.18
C MET A 955 32.67 2.13 29.96
N ALA A 956 31.65 1.29 29.99
CA ALA A 956 30.23 1.65 29.86
C ALA A 956 29.45 1.03 31.02
N ARG A 957 28.61 1.85 31.68
CA ARG A 957 27.71 1.43 32.76
C ARG A 957 26.26 1.51 32.28
N LEU A 958 25.58 0.36 32.20
CA LEU A 958 24.21 0.25 31.71
C LEU A 958 23.21 0.65 32.80
N GLN A 959 22.26 1.52 32.44
CA GLN A 959 21.28 2.09 33.36
C GLN A 959 19.87 2.20 32.75
N THR A 960 18.89 2.18 33.64
CA THR A 960 17.49 2.48 33.34
C THR A 960 17.29 3.96 33.01
N ALA A 961 16.12 4.31 32.45
CA ALA A 961 15.73 5.71 32.21
C ALA A 961 15.83 6.61 33.46
N ALA A 962 15.69 6.04 34.66
CA ALA A 962 15.83 6.72 35.95
C ALA A 962 17.28 6.79 36.48
N SER A 963 18.29 6.51 35.63
CA SER A 963 19.72 6.49 35.97
C SER A 963 20.09 5.53 37.12
N LYS A 964 19.31 4.45 37.29
CA LYS A 964 19.64 3.33 38.18
C LYS A 964 20.28 2.22 37.39
N ASP A 965 21.20 1.48 38.00
CA ASP A 965 21.79 0.29 37.40
C ASP A 965 20.70 -0.71 37.01
N VAL A 966 20.87 -1.30 35.84
CA VAL A 966 19.98 -2.37 35.38
C VAL A 966 20.13 -3.61 36.25
N THR A 967 19.05 -4.38 36.36
CA THR A 967 19.02 -5.60 37.17
C THR A 967 19.13 -6.88 36.34
N ASP A 968 19.04 -6.75 35.02
CA ASP A 968 18.88 -7.82 34.05
C ASP A 968 20.10 -7.99 33.13
N GLY A 969 21.30 -8.12 33.70
CA GLY A 969 22.51 -8.42 32.94
C GLY A 969 23.77 -7.82 33.53
N ASN A 970 24.82 -7.71 32.71
CA ASN A 970 26.09 -7.11 33.11
C ASN A 970 25.99 -5.58 33.08
N VAL A 971 25.91 -4.97 34.27
CA VAL A 971 25.90 -3.50 34.44
C VAL A 971 27.16 -2.85 33.89
N TRP A 972 28.33 -3.46 34.11
CA TRP A 972 29.63 -2.87 33.77
C TRP A 972 30.29 -3.62 32.61
N ASN A 973 30.56 -2.89 31.54
CA ASN A 973 31.24 -3.40 30.35
C ASN A 973 32.54 -2.59 30.14
N SER A 974 33.66 -3.24 29.83
CA SER A 974 34.93 -2.53 29.62
C SER A 974 35.91 -3.32 28.74
N ASN A 975 36.86 -2.63 28.10
CA ASN A 975 38.02 -3.27 27.47
C ASN A 975 39.26 -3.34 28.39
N ARG A 976 39.03 -3.38 29.70
CA ARG A 976 40.08 -3.44 30.73
C ARG A 976 41.15 -4.51 30.48
N ALA A 977 40.78 -5.66 29.91
CA ALA A 977 41.72 -6.74 29.57
C ALA A 977 42.83 -6.31 28.57
N ALA A 978 42.60 -5.24 27.81
CA ALA A 978 43.53 -4.64 26.85
C ALA A 978 43.95 -3.20 27.26
N THR A 979 44.14 -2.98 28.56
CA THR A 979 44.53 -1.69 29.15
C THR A 979 45.83 -1.10 28.59
N MET A 980 45.97 0.22 28.69
CA MET A 980 47.14 0.99 28.31
C MET A 980 47.97 1.34 29.56
N GLN A 981 49.22 0.86 29.59
CA GLN A 981 50.19 1.05 30.68
C GLN A 981 51.49 1.66 30.17
N GLY A 982 52.24 2.30 31.08
CA GLY A 982 53.50 2.97 30.78
C GLY A 982 53.36 4.12 29.77
N ASN A 983 54.44 4.38 29.03
CA ASN A 983 54.44 5.36 27.95
C ASN A 983 53.99 4.71 26.64
N ARG A 984 52.88 5.17 26.07
CA ARG A 984 52.37 4.70 24.78
C ARG A 984 51.99 5.88 23.92
N ASN A 985 52.35 5.81 22.64
CA ASN A 985 51.85 6.75 21.65
C ASN A 985 50.37 6.44 21.33
N TRP A 986 49.72 7.31 20.56
CA TRP A 986 48.31 7.18 20.19
C TRP A 986 47.96 5.82 19.59
N LEU A 987 46.99 5.13 20.19
CA LEU A 987 46.43 3.86 19.71
C LEU A 987 44.91 3.91 19.74
N LYS A 988 44.25 3.41 18.68
CA LYS A 988 42.79 3.19 18.69
C LYS A 988 42.44 1.99 19.57
N ARG A 989 41.47 2.17 20.46
CA ARG A 989 40.90 1.14 21.33
C ARG A 989 39.39 1.15 21.17
N GLN A 990 38.77 -0.01 21.32
CA GLN A 990 37.31 -0.15 21.27
C GLN A 990 36.81 -1.20 22.25
N MET A 991 35.50 -1.22 22.48
CA MET A 991 34.74 -2.26 23.15
C MET A 991 33.33 -2.34 22.56
N THR A 992 32.76 -3.53 22.51
CA THR A 992 31.38 -3.76 22.06
C THR A 992 30.57 -4.33 23.22
N PHE A 993 29.34 -3.87 23.37
CA PHE A 993 28.42 -4.33 24.41
C PHE A 993 26.98 -4.30 23.88
N THR A 994 26.11 -5.14 24.44
CA THR A 994 24.68 -5.16 24.11
C THR A 994 23.90 -4.65 25.31
N THR A 995 23.01 -3.68 25.07
CA THR A 995 22.11 -3.15 26.10
C THR A 995 21.09 -4.22 26.50
N THR A 996 20.60 -4.16 27.73
CA THR A 996 19.57 -5.08 28.22
C THR A 996 18.18 -4.54 27.88
N LYS A 997 17.11 -5.29 28.16
CA LYS A 997 15.73 -4.79 27.98
C LYS A 997 15.40 -3.62 28.93
N GLU A 998 16.09 -3.50 30.07
CA GLU A 998 15.93 -2.39 31.03
C GLU A 998 16.84 -1.19 30.73
N THR A 999 17.76 -1.31 29.78
CA THR A 999 18.75 -0.26 29.50
C THR A 999 18.16 0.79 28.56
N ASN A 1000 18.05 2.03 29.04
CA ASN A 1000 17.72 3.19 28.19
C ASN A 1000 18.81 4.27 28.24
N LYS A 1001 19.76 4.14 29.18
CA LYS A 1001 20.87 5.08 29.35
C LYS A 1001 22.17 4.33 29.58
N VAL A 1002 23.26 4.88 29.08
CA VAL A 1002 24.62 4.42 29.36
C VAL A 1002 25.43 5.58 29.89
N LEU A 1003 26.14 5.36 31.00
CA LEU A 1003 27.17 6.27 31.47
C LEU A 1003 28.53 5.79 30.92
N ILE A 1004 29.13 6.59 30.04
CA ILE A 1004 30.42 6.32 29.42
C ILE A 1004 31.54 6.83 30.31
N TYR A 1005 32.64 6.08 30.38
CA TYR A 1005 33.83 6.39 31.17
C TYR A 1005 35.09 6.32 30.31
N LEU A 1006 35.84 7.42 30.29
CA LEU A 1006 37.22 7.47 29.82
C LEU A 1006 38.13 7.38 31.05
N MET A 1007 38.74 6.21 31.28
CA MET A 1007 39.28 5.85 32.60
C MET A 1007 40.78 6.15 32.74
N SER A 1008 41.16 6.64 33.92
CA SER A 1008 42.50 6.52 34.50
C SER A 1008 42.33 5.87 35.88
N GLU A 1009 42.60 4.57 35.97
CA GLU A 1009 42.38 3.79 37.19
C GLU A 1009 43.71 3.48 37.88
N GLN A 1010 43.80 3.67 39.20
CA GLN A 1010 44.91 3.16 40.00
C GLN A 1010 44.61 1.74 40.50
N MET A 1011 45.64 0.89 40.53
CA MET A 1011 45.54 -0.46 41.07
C MET A 1011 45.82 -0.47 42.58
N ALA A 1012 45.26 -1.43 43.32
CA ALA A 1012 45.51 -1.56 44.75
C ALA A 1012 46.96 -1.98 45.05
N GLY A 1013 47.49 -1.60 46.22
CA GLY A 1013 48.79 -2.04 46.73
C GLY A 1013 49.90 -0.99 46.64
N ALA A 1014 49.76 0.03 45.79
CA ALA A 1014 50.67 1.17 45.71
C ALA A 1014 49.95 2.41 45.17
N LYS A 1015 50.47 3.61 45.43
CA LYS A 1015 49.93 4.82 44.80
C LYS A 1015 50.20 4.81 43.30
N GLY A 1016 49.13 4.88 42.52
CA GLY A 1016 49.21 5.04 41.07
C GLY A 1016 49.47 6.48 40.67
N LYS A 1017 50.08 6.72 39.51
CA LYS A 1017 50.12 8.04 38.88
C LYS A 1017 50.25 7.91 37.37
N GLY A 1018 49.86 8.96 36.65
CA GLY A 1018 50.13 9.10 35.23
C GLY A 1018 49.22 10.11 34.55
N THR A 1019 49.47 10.26 33.25
CA THR A 1019 48.69 11.13 32.38
C THR A 1019 48.16 10.32 31.20
N VAL A 1020 46.87 10.48 30.93
CA VAL A 1020 46.18 9.84 29.81
C VAL A 1020 45.56 10.93 28.94
N TRP A 1021 45.73 10.81 27.63
CA TRP A 1021 44.98 11.63 26.67
C TRP A 1021 43.99 10.75 25.92
N TYR A 1022 42.77 11.26 25.79
CA TYR A 1022 41.71 10.68 24.99
C TYR A 1022 41.35 11.65 23.87
N ASP A 1023 41.17 11.12 22.67
CA ASP A 1023 40.70 11.87 21.51
C ASP A 1023 39.92 10.95 20.56
N ASN A 1024 39.18 11.50 19.62
CA ASN A 1024 38.39 10.79 18.61
C ASN A 1024 37.46 9.72 19.21
N VAL A 1025 36.66 10.10 20.21
CA VAL A 1025 35.78 9.17 20.94
C VAL A 1025 34.48 8.96 20.15
N GLN A 1026 33.97 7.75 20.07
CA GLN A 1026 32.66 7.46 19.46
C GLN A 1026 31.89 6.39 20.21
N LEU A 1027 30.58 6.56 20.31
CA LEU A 1027 29.63 5.50 20.66
C LEU A 1027 28.63 5.35 19.52
N GLU A 1028 28.64 4.20 18.86
CA GLU A 1028 27.87 3.94 17.65
C GLU A 1028 27.06 2.65 17.78
N LYS A 1029 25.87 2.61 17.19
CA LYS A 1029 25.07 1.38 17.05
C LYS A 1029 25.77 0.41 16.11
N GLY A 1030 25.81 -0.87 16.48
CA GLY A 1030 26.45 -1.96 15.73
C GLY A 1030 27.67 -2.58 16.41
N SER A 1031 28.13 -3.68 15.83
CA SER A 1031 29.17 -4.56 16.40
C SER A 1031 30.61 -4.16 16.07
N THR A 1032 30.81 -3.16 15.22
CA THR A 1032 32.12 -2.69 14.78
C THR A 1032 32.21 -1.17 14.79
N ALA A 1033 33.31 -0.62 15.32
CA ALA A 1033 33.57 0.81 15.29
C ALA A 1033 33.88 1.28 13.87
N SER A 1034 33.26 2.37 13.46
CA SER A 1034 33.49 2.92 12.13
C SER A 1034 34.67 3.92 12.12
N SER A 1035 34.86 4.62 11.00
CA SER A 1035 35.79 5.75 10.92
C SER A 1035 35.29 6.92 11.76
N TYR A 1036 36.21 7.58 12.46
CA TYR A 1036 35.88 8.72 13.32
C TYR A 1036 35.16 9.84 12.55
N ASN A 1037 34.09 10.37 13.14
CA ASN A 1037 33.31 11.49 12.67
C ASN A 1037 33.52 12.68 13.63
N PRO A 1038 34.08 13.79 13.15
CA PRO A 1038 34.31 14.99 13.95
C PRO A 1038 33.06 15.88 14.05
N LEU A 1039 32.00 15.58 13.32
CA LEU A 1039 30.71 16.25 13.48
C LEU A 1039 30.09 15.80 14.81
N VAL A 1040 29.70 16.77 15.62
CA VAL A 1040 28.93 16.54 16.84
C VAL A 1040 27.47 16.35 16.46
N ASN A 1041 26.83 15.35 17.06
CA ASN A 1041 25.41 15.10 16.90
C ASN A 1041 25.00 14.96 15.42
N ASN A 1042 25.68 14.07 14.71
CA ASN A 1042 25.59 13.98 13.27
C ASN A 1042 24.29 13.39 12.73
N SER A 1043 23.58 12.64 13.58
CA SER A 1043 22.22 12.13 13.35
C SER A 1043 21.16 13.07 13.92
N VAL A 1044 21.53 14.30 14.32
CA VAL A 1044 20.62 15.37 14.78
C VAL A 1044 19.66 14.98 15.93
N GLU A 1045 20.12 14.08 16.78
CA GLU A 1045 19.45 13.65 18.02
C GLU A 1045 19.50 14.72 19.11
N ASN A 1046 18.85 14.51 20.25
CA ASN A 1046 18.85 15.46 21.38
C ASN A 1046 18.55 16.91 20.92
N SER A 1047 17.52 17.05 20.10
CA SER A 1047 17.21 18.27 19.38
C SER A 1047 15.88 18.87 19.85
N THR A 1048 15.67 20.13 19.46
CA THR A 1048 14.35 20.74 19.41
C THR A 1048 13.92 20.79 17.95
N GLU A 1049 12.63 21.04 17.67
CA GLU A 1049 12.17 21.27 16.29
C GLU A 1049 12.97 22.37 15.55
N LEU A 1050 13.58 23.29 16.31
CA LEU A 1050 14.40 24.39 15.82
C LEU A 1050 15.87 24.03 15.63
N THR A 1051 16.53 23.33 16.53
CA THR A 1051 17.98 23.08 16.36
C THR A 1051 18.43 21.84 17.11
N ALA A 1052 19.49 21.23 16.58
CA ALA A 1052 20.24 20.16 17.22
C ALA A 1052 21.51 20.74 17.86
N ASP A 1053 21.97 20.12 18.95
CA ASP A 1053 23.22 20.51 19.61
C ASP A 1053 24.39 20.50 18.62
N GLY A 1054 25.19 21.58 18.61
CA GLY A 1054 26.32 21.76 17.69
C GLY A 1054 25.95 22.25 16.28
N TRP A 1055 24.66 22.33 15.94
CA TRP A 1055 24.19 22.82 14.65
C TRP A 1055 23.59 24.23 14.74
N VAL A 1056 23.70 24.98 13.65
CA VAL A 1056 23.23 26.37 13.53
C VAL A 1056 22.32 26.50 12.31
N ARG A 1057 21.15 27.11 12.51
CA ARG A 1057 20.29 27.51 11.39
C ARG A 1057 20.79 28.78 10.70
N ALA A 1058 20.67 28.82 9.38
CA ALA A 1058 20.93 30.01 8.59
C ALA A 1058 19.89 30.17 7.47
N GLY A 1059 19.73 31.40 6.97
CA GLY A 1059 18.73 31.74 5.96
C GLY A 1059 17.32 31.86 6.56
N ASN A 1060 16.33 31.24 5.91
CA ASN A 1060 14.97 31.17 6.42
C ASN A 1060 14.89 30.23 7.62
N THR A 1061 14.52 30.77 8.79
CA THR A 1061 14.46 30.03 10.05
C THR A 1061 13.07 29.51 10.39
N SER A 1062 12.06 29.71 9.53
CA SER A 1062 10.70 29.22 9.72
C SER A 1062 10.64 27.69 9.81
N LEU A 1063 9.81 27.17 10.72
CA LEU A 1063 9.54 25.73 10.87
C LEU A 1063 8.84 25.12 9.64
N THR A 1064 8.18 25.95 8.84
CA THR A 1064 7.55 25.51 7.58
C THR A 1064 8.55 25.29 6.45
N ALA A 1065 9.73 25.92 6.51
CA ALA A 1065 10.77 25.79 5.49
C ALA A 1065 11.76 24.68 5.85
N MET A 1066 12.10 24.57 7.14
CA MET A 1066 12.99 23.53 7.66
C MET A 1066 12.65 23.23 9.12
N ARG A 1067 12.66 21.96 9.52
CA ARG A 1067 12.46 21.51 10.90
C ARG A 1067 13.23 20.24 11.19
N ILE A 1068 13.53 20.00 12.47
CA ILE A 1068 13.95 18.68 12.93
C ILE A 1068 12.69 17.93 13.34
N THR A 1069 12.53 16.69 12.88
CA THR A 1069 11.30 15.90 13.05
C THR A 1069 11.63 14.46 13.40
N ASP A 1070 10.72 13.83 14.12
CA ASP A 1070 10.69 12.42 14.51
C ASP A 1070 9.80 11.54 13.60
N THR A 1071 9.32 12.11 12.49
CA THR A 1071 8.45 11.39 11.53
C THR A 1071 9.23 10.45 10.61
N GLU A 1072 10.48 10.80 10.33
CA GLU A 1072 11.39 10.05 9.45
C GLU A 1072 12.80 10.18 10.03
N ALA A 1073 13.53 9.08 10.14
CA ALA A 1073 14.93 9.04 10.53
C ALA A 1073 15.61 7.83 9.87
N PHE A 1074 16.88 7.95 9.50
CA PHE A 1074 17.66 6.81 9.01
C PHE A 1074 18.25 6.02 10.17
N SER A 1075 18.71 6.72 11.20
CA SER A 1075 19.06 6.15 12.49
C SER A 1075 18.60 7.05 13.63
N GLY A 1076 18.39 6.46 14.81
CA GLY A 1076 17.85 7.19 15.95
C GLY A 1076 16.39 7.62 15.73
N ASP A 1077 16.02 8.77 16.31
CA ASP A 1077 14.65 9.24 16.43
C ASP A 1077 14.41 10.55 15.67
N SER A 1078 15.42 11.13 15.00
CA SER A 1078 15.26 12.46 14.39
C SER A 1078 16.01 12.65 13.07
N SER A 1079 15.48 13.51 12.20
CA SER A 1079 16.19 14.00 11.01
C SER A 1079 15.82 15.43 10.64
N VAL A 1080 16.62 16.05 9.76
CA VAL A 1080 16.37 17.42 9.28
C VAL A 1080 15.48 17.39 8.06
N GLN A 1081 14.22 17.79 8.19
CA GLN A 1081 13.29 17.98 7.08
C GLN A 1081 13.40 19.39 6.50
N HIS A 1082 13.52 19.48 5.18
CA HIS A 1082 13.28 20.67 4.38
C HIS A 1082 11.98 20.48 3.59
N GLU A 1083 11.16 21.53 3.49
CA GLU A 1083 9.99 21.56 2.61
C GLU A 1083 10.01 22.86 1.81
N ARG A 1084 9.92 22.75 0.49
CA ARG A 1084 9.80 23.92 -0.41
C ARG A 1084 8.66 23.73 -1.39
N LYS A 1085 7.69 24.63 -1.37
CA LYS A 1085 6.50 24.57 -2.24
C LYS A 1085 6.68 25.36 -3.53
N ALA A 1086 7.62 26.31 -3.55
CA ALA A 1086 7.92 27.12 -4.73
C ALA A 1086 9.42 27.46 -4.80
N THR A 1087 9.92 27.65 -6.03
CA THR A 1087 11.32 28.03 -6.27
C THR A 1087 11.69 29.42 -5.76
N THR A 1088 10.69 30.24 -5.44
CA THR A 1088 10.84 31.61 -4.93
C THR A 1088 10.99 31.71 -3.41
N GLU A 1089 10.78 30.62 -2.67
CA GLU A 1089 10.91 30.63 -1.21
C GLU A 1089 12.37 30.86 -0.78
N GLU A 1090 12.58 31.59 0.32
CA GLU A 1090 13.92 31.85 0.85
C GLU A 1090 14.62 30.55 1.27
N ASN A 1091 15.93 30.46 1.03
CA ASN A 1091 16.74 29.28 1.31
C ASN A 1091 16.91 29.06 2.82
N ALA A 1092 16.79 27.83 3.28
CA ALA A 1092 17.02 27.42 4.67
C ALA A 1092 18.19 26.42 4.75
N PHE A 1093 18.94 26.46 5.85
CA PHE A 1093 20.09 25.58 6.04
C PHE A 1093 20.26 25.20 7.51
N LEU A 1094 20.62 23.94 7.76
CA LEU A 1094 21.20 23.51 9.02
C LEU A 1094 22.70 23.26 8.79
N ARG A 1095 23.56 23.90 9.58
CA ARG A 1095 25.01 23.92 9.33
C ARG A 1095 25.85 23.67 10.58
N GLN A 1096 27.02 23.04 10.42
CA GLN A 1096 28.00 22.86 11.49
C GLN A 1096 29.41 23.13 10.97
N THR A 1097 30.20 23.91 11.72
CA THR A 1097 31.63 24.14 11.42
C THR A 1097 32.48 23.15 12.20
N VAL A 1098 33.26 22.36 11.50
CA VAL A 1098 34.22 21.41 12.07
C VAL A 1098 35.64 21.95 11.92
N THR A 1099 36.40 21.91 13.01
CA THR A 1099 37.82 22.26 13.02
C THR A 1099 38.67 21.01 12.84
N LEU A 1100 39.53 20.98 11.81
CA LEU A 1100 40.45 19.85 11.56
C LEU A 1100 41.92 20.21 11.81
N ASN A 1101 42.30 21.47 11.62
CA ASN A 1101 43.65 22.02 11.82
C ASN A 1101 44.78 21.08 11.35
N GLN A 1102 44.66 20.60 10.12
CA GLN A 1102 45.63 19.71 9.52
C GLN A 1102 47.01 20.37 9.47
N THR A 1103 48.04 19.61 9.80
CA THR A 1103 49.45 20.04 9.64
C THR A 1103 50.02 19.66 8.28
N THR A 1104 49.38 18.72 7.58
CA THR A 1104 49.71 18.25 6.23
C THR A 1104 48.43 18.03 5.44
N ALA A 1105 48.43 18.31 4.13
CA ALA A 1105 47.26 18.13 3.28
C ALA A 1105 46.85 16.65 3.24
N LYS A 1106 45.65 16.34 3.73
CA LYS A 1106 45.10 14.98 3.71
C LYS A 1106 43.64 14.99 3.27
N ALA A 1107 43.30 14.06 2.37
CA ALA A 1107 41.95 13.90 1.84
C ALA A 1107 40.93 13.49 2.92
N VAL A 1108 39.74 14.05 2.81
CA VAL A 1108 38.57 13.75 3.65
C VAL A 1108 37.36 13.50 2.74
N THR A 1109 36.38 12.76 3.23
CA THR A 1109 35.14 12.48 2.50
C THR A 1109 33.96 13.04 3.28
N ILE A 1110 33.10 13.81 2.62
CA ILE A 1110 31.82 14.23 3.19
C ILE A 1110 30.75 13.30 2.64
N THR A 1111 29.94 12.72 3.52
CA THR A 1111 28.85 11.83 3.16
C THR A 1111 27.68 12.06 4.10
N GLY A 1112 26.50 11.58 3.73
CA GLY A 1112 25.37 11.44 4.63
C GLY A 1112 24.18 10.88 3.89
N MET A 1113 23.08 10.81 4.62
CA MET A 1113 21.86 10.18 4.17
C MET A 1113 20.83 11.23 3.83
N SER A 1114 20.04 10.93 2.81
CA SER A 1114 18.86 11.73 2.53
C SER A 1114 17.72 10.88 1.99
N LYS A 1115 16.50 11.26 2.38
CA LYS A 1115 15.24 10.74 1.85
C LYS A 1115 14.50 11.88 1.18
N SER A 1116 13.69 11.61 0.16
CA SER A 1116 12.94 12.66 -0.54
C SER A 1116 11.57 12.23 -0.99
N GLU A 1117 10.63 13.17 -0.98
CA GLU A 1117 9.31 13.06 -1.58
C GLU A 1117 9.14 14.15 -2.65
N ASN A 1118 8.87 13.72 -3.88
CA ASN A 1118 8.61 14.62 -5.01
C ASN A 1118 9.70 15.71 -5.19
N ALA A 1119 10.97 15.39 -4.91
CA ALA A 1119 12.07 16.33 -5.06
C ALA A 1119 12.28 16.67 -6.54
N LYS A 1120 12.15 17.94 -6.90
CA LYS A 1120 12.29 18.45 -8.28
C LYS A 1120 13.23 19.63 -8.29
N ALA A 1121 14.06 19.78 -9.31
CA ALA A 1121 14.91 20.95 -9.51
C ALA A 1121 14.94 21.34 -10.99
N SER A 1122 15.37 22.57 -11.30
CA SER A 1122 15.48 23.03 -12.69
C SER A 1122 16.75 22.49 -13.35
N GLY A 1123 16.63 22.01 -14.59
CA GLY A 1123 17.75 21.52 -15.40
C GLY A 1123 17.51 20.13 -16.00
N THR A 1124 18.43 19.67 -16.85
CA THR A 1124 18.37 18.33 -17.47
C THR A 1124 19.31 17.33 -16.79
N SER A 1125 20.01 17.74 -15.72
CA SER A 1125 20.92 16.87 -14.97
C SER A 1125 20.14 15.94 -14.04
N LYS A 1126 20.51 14.66 -14.02
CA LYS A 1126 19.89 13.62 -13.17
C LYS A 1126 20.15 13.84 -11.67
N LEU A 1127 21.19 14.60 -11.32
CA LEU A 1127 21.53 15.07 -9.97
C LEU A 1127 21.53 16.60 -9.93
N SER A 1128 20.98 17.19 -8.87
CA SER A 1128 20.91 18.64 -8.70
C SER A 1128 21.96 19.17 -7.73
N ASP A 1129 22.49 20.36 -8.01
CA ASP A 1129 23.33 21.11 -7.07
C ASP A 1129 22.52 21.76 -5.93
N ASP A 1130 21.20 21.88 -6.12
CA ASP A 1130 20.27 22.48 -5.18
C ASP A 1130 19.69 21.48 -4.16
N TYR A 1131 19.98 20.18 -4.33
CA TYR A 1131 19.64 19.10 -3.40
C TYR A 1131 20.89 18.26 -3.07
N ALA A 1132 21.57 18.61 -1.97
CA ALA A 1132 22.89 18.08 -1.65
C ALA A 1132 23.27 18.24 -0.17
N LEU A 1133 24.33 17.55 0.25
CA LEU A 1133 25.19 18.04 1.33
C LEU A 1133 26.24 18.95 0.73
N TRP A 1134 26.42 20.12 1.32
CA TRP A 1134 27.39 21.12 0.89
C TRP A 1134 28.49 21.29 1.92
N ALA A 1135 29.73 21.46 1.48
CA ALA A 1135 30.83 21.80 2.36
C ALA A 1135 31.67 22.98 1.85
N ASP A 1136 31.85 24.00 2.70
CA ASP A 1136 32.86 25.03 2.53
C ASP A 1136 34.16 24.59 3.20
N VAL A 1137 35.17 24.23 2.41
CA VAL A 1137 36.49 23.80 2.88
C VAL A 1137 37.41 25.01 2.94
N ARG A 1138 37.85 25.40 4.14
CA ARG A 1138 38.82 26.49 4.35
C ARG A 1138 40.19 25.92 4.67
N TYR A 1139 41.20 26.38 3.94
CA TYR A 1139 42.60 25.97 4.09
C TYR A 1139 43.35 26.84 5.11
N THR A 1140 44.46 26.31 5.64
CA THR A 1140 45.31 27.00 6.64
C THR A 1140 45.95 28.28 6.11
N ASP A 1141 46.05 28.45 4.79
CA ASP A 1141 46.54 29.67 4.14
C ASP A 1141 45.44 30.72 3.88
N GLY A 1142 44.20 30.44 4.28
CA GLY A 1142 43.05 31.33 4.13
C GLY A 1142 42.25 31.16 2.83
N THR A 1143 42.65 30.26 1.92
CA THR A 1143 41.89 29.97 0.70
C THR A 1143 40.71 29.02 0.94
N ASN A 1144 39.70 29.01 0.05
CA ASN A 1144 38.49 28.18 0.17
C ASN A 1144 38.23 27.32 -1.08
N GLU A 1145 37.59 26.17 -0.88
CA GLU A 1145 37.03 25.28 -1.92
C GLU A 1145 35.60 24.87 -1.52
N TYR A 1146 34.74 24.61 -2.51
CA TYR A 1146 33.35 24.21 -2.30
C TYR A 1146 33.10 22.84 -2.94
N VAL A 1147 32.53 21.91 -2.19
CA VAL A 1147 32.20 20.56 -2.68
C VAL A 1147 30.77 20.16 -2.30
N ARG A 1148 30.18 19.25 -3.08
CA ARG A 1148 28.78 18.81 -2.90
C ARG A 1148 28.66 17.30 -3.07
N ALA A 1149 27.96 16.66 -2.13
CA ALA A 1149 27.45 15.30 -2.28
C ALA A 1149 25.97 15.41 -2.68
N ARG A 1150 25.67 15.15 -3.96
CA ARG A 1150 24.34 15.37 -4.56
C ARG A 1150 23.44 14.15 -4.38
N PHE A 1151 22.16 14.36 -4.12
CA PHE A 1151 21.16 13.30 -4.00
C PHE A 1151 20.29 13.19 -5.26
N PRO A 1152 19.75 12.00 -5.57
CA PRO A 1152 18.83 11.80 -6.69
C PRO A 1152 17.52 12.57 -6.48
N LEU A 1153 17.01 13.15 -7.56
CA LEU A 1153 15.68 13.77 -7.60
C LEU A 1153 14.58 12.69 -7.61
N GLY A 1154 13.33 13.09 -7.38
CA GLY A 1154 12.16 12.22 -7.35
C GLY A 1154 11.72 11.85 -5.93
N THR A 1155 11.03 10.73 -5.82
CA THR A 1155 10.66 10.12 -4.55
C THR A 1155 11.60 8.94 -4.32
N ASN A 1156 12.42 9.02 -3.29
CA ASN A 1156 13.44 8.04 -3.00
C ASN A 1156 13.43 7.78 -1.50
N ASP A 1157 13.56 6.52 -1.11
CA ASP A 1157 13.86 6.19 0.28
C ASP A 1157 15.28 6.62 0.66
N TRP A 1158 15.68 6.40 1.92
CA TRP A 1158 17.00 6.77 2.43
C TRP A 1158 18.13 6.27 1.55
N ASN A 1159 18.90 7.22 1.02
CA ASN A 1159 20.01 6.95 0.14
C ASN A 1159 21.23 7.79 0.54
N ARG A 1160 22.41 7.25 0.25
CA ARG A 1160 23.70 7.84 0.60
C ARG A 1160 24.27 8.60 -0.58
N SER A 1161 24.81 9.78 -0.29
CA SER A 1161 25.69 10.48 -1.21
C SER A 1161 27.04 10.76 -0.56
N ALA A 1162 28.10 10.87 -1.37
CA ALA A 1162 29.43 11.21 -0.88
C ALA A 1162 30.22 12.06 -1.88
N VAL A 1163 31.15 12.86 -1.35
CA VAL A 1163 32.14 13.61 -2.14
C VAL A 1163 33.50 13.60 -1.44
N VAL A 1164 34.56 13.30 -2.19
CA VAL A 1164 35.94 13.29 -1.69
C VAL A 1164 36.59 14.65 -1.94
N VAL A 1165 37.04 15.30 -0.87
CA VAL A 1165 37.93 16.46 -0.95
C VAL A 1165 39.36 15.95 -1.12
N LYS A 1166 40.02 16.33 -2.21
CA LYS A 1166 41.43 15.97 -2.49
C LYS A 1166 42.31 17.22 -2.38
N PRO A 1167 42.61 17.66 -1.14
CA PRO A 1167 43.21 18.96 -0.94
C PRO A 1167 44.70 18.95 -1.34
N THR A 1168 45.15 20.05 -1.93
CA THR A 1168 46.58 20.30 -2.16
C THR A 1168 47.25 21.03 -0.99
N LYS A 1169 46.44 21.50 -0.02
CA LYS A 1169 46.85 22.30 1.14
C LYS A 1169 46.21 21.75 2.43
N PRO A 1170 46.81 21.93 3.62
CA PRO A 1170 46.19 21.48 4.85
C PRO A 1170 44.85 22.18 5.12
N ILE A 1171 43.83 21.40 5.49
CA ILE A 1171 42.49 21.92 5.82
C ILE A 1171 42.49 22.50 7.24
N GLN A 1172 41.96 23.72 7.39
CA GLN A 1172 41.73 24.36 8.68
C GLN A 1172 40.35 23.99 9.24
N THR A 1173 39.29 24.34 8.50
CA THR A 1173 37.88 24.11 8.91
C THR A 1173 37.03 23.64 7.73
N ILE A 1174 35.94 22.94 8.02
CA ILE A 1174 34.90 22.58 7.06
C ILE A 1174 33.55 23.03 7.61
N LEU A 1175 32.79 23.85 6.88
CA LEU A 1175 31.39 24.15 7.19
C LEU A 1175 30.49 23.23 6.36
N VAL A 1176 29.86 22.25 7.01
CA VAL A 1176 28.91 21.34 6.35
C VAL A 1176 27.49 21.87 6.49
N SER A 1177 26.70 21.81 5.42
CA SER A 1177 25.32 22.31 5.36
C SER A 1177 24.39 21.30 4.68
N THR A 1178 23.19 21.12 5.22
CA THR A 1178 22.07 20.49 4.48
C THR A 1178 21.51 21.49 3.47
N MET A 1179 21.28 21.07 2.23
CA MET A 1179 20.82 21.96 1.16
C MET A 1179 19.64 21.40 0.38
N PHE A 1180 18.53 22.14 0.41
CA PHE A 1180 17.37 22.00 -0.45
C PHE A 1180 16.86 23.41 -0.80
N GLN A 1181 17.34 23.99 -1.91
CA GLN A 1181 17.30 25.45 -2.12
C GLN A 1181 17.02 25.88 -3.57
N ASN A 1182 16.92 27.19 -3.82
CA ASN A 1182 16.77 27.80 -5.16
C ASN A 1182 15.70 27.11 -6.04
N SER A 1183 16.08 26.24 -6.98
CA SER A 1183 15.14 25.57 -7.88
C SER A 1183 14.51 24.30 -7.28
N ALA A 1184 15.00 23.80 -6.14
CA ALA A 1184 14.52 22.58 -5.52
C ALA A 1184 13.13 22.74 -4.87
N THR A 1185 12.17 21.88 -5.18
CA THR A 1185 10.83 21.84 -4.57
C THR A 1185 10.46 20.41 -4.17
N GLY A 1186 9.55 20.25 -3.22
CA GLY A 1186 9.21 18.96 -2.60
C GLY A 1186 9.64 18.91 -1.13
N LYS A 1187 9.86 17.70 -0.61
CA LYS A 1187 10.42 17.48 0.73
C LYS A 1187 11.70 16.67 0.67
N ALA A 1188 12.64 16.99 1.54
CA ALA A 1188 13.87 16.23 1.71
C ALA A 1188 14.25 16.14 3.19
N TRP A 1189 14.63 14.96 3.65
CA TRP A 1189 15.14 14.70 4.99
C TRP A 1189 16.64 14.43 4.90
N PHE A 1190 17.41 14.92 5.86
CA PHE A 1190 18.85 14.67 5.95
C PHE A 1190 19.20 14.11 7.31
N ASP A 1191 20.06 13.11 7.32
CA ASP A 1191 20.48 12.40 8.51
C ASP A 1191 21.91 11.85 8.34
N ASP A 1192 22.53 11.45 9.45
CA ASP A 1192 23.83 10.78 9.52
C ASP A 1192 24.92 11.44 8.65
N VAL A 1193 25.11 12.76 8.83
CA VAL A 1193 26.12 13.53 8.08
C VAL A 1193 27.52 13.29 8.64
N ARG A 1194 28.48 12.86 7.81
CA ARG A 1194 29.80 12.42 8.27
C ARG A 1194 30.94 13.06 7.49
N ILE A 1195 32.04 13.31 8.21
CA ILE A 1195 33.35 13.63 7.62
C ILE A 1195 34.32 12.48 7.96
N LEU A 1196 34.79 11.76 6.95
CA LEU A 1196 35.58 10.54 7.13
C LEU A 1196 37.02 10.69 6.63
N GLU A 1197 37.94 9.96 7.28
CA GLU A 1197 39.29 9.75 6.75
C GLU A 1197 39.20 8.84 5.53
N LYS A 1198 39.76 9.28 4.38
CA LYS A 1198 39.93 8.50 3.14
C LYS A 1198 38.97 7.31 2.94
N THR A 1199 37.89 7.46 2.16
CA THR A 1199 37.43 6.48 1.12
C THR A 1199 36.16 6.99 0.41
N PRO A 1200 35.96 6.67 -0.89
CA PRO A 1200 35.70 5.30 -1.38
C PRO A 1200 36.88 4.66 -2.14
N THR A 1201 37.27 3.43 -1.80
CA THR A 1201 38.36 2.73 -2.53
C THR A 1201 37.74 2.08 -3.76
N ILE A 1202 38.41 2.27 -4.89
CA ILE A 1202 38.23 1.50 -6.12
C ILE A 1202 38.34 0.01 -5.78
N GLN A 1203 37.23 -0.73 -5.79
CA GLN A 1203 37.30 -2.05 -6.40
C GLN A 1203 37.31 -1.79 -7.91
N THR A 1204 38.48 -1.90 -8.54
CA THR A 1204 38.52 -2.28 -9.95
C THR A 1204 37.75 -3.58 -9.98
N ALA A 1205 36.59 -3.55 -10.65
CA ALA A 1205 35.68 -4.66 -10.86
C ALA A 1205 36.34 -6.03 -10.59
N ILE A 1206 36.22 -6.50 -9.35
CA ILE A 1206 35.91 -7.90 -9.17
C ILE A 1206 34.48 -7.95 -9.67
N THR A 1207 34.23 -8.81 -10.64
CA THR A 1207 32.89 -9.22 -11.05
C THR A 1207 32.09 -9.61 -9.81
N TRP A 1208 31.47 -8.64 -9.17
CA TRP A 1208 30.24 -8.85 -8.47
C TRP A 1208 29.20 -8.92 -9.56
N SER A 1209 28.56 -10.08 -9.64
CA SER A 1209 27.20 -10.15 -10.14
C SER A 1209 26.41 -9.11 -9.36
N LEU A 1210 26.24 -7.92 -9.94
CA LEU A 1210 24.95 -7.24 -9.82
C LEU A 1210 23.90 -8.36 -9.99
N PRO A 1211 22.83 -8.39 -9.19
CA PRO A 1211 21.59 -8.94 -9.70
C PRO A 1211 21.24 -8.03 -10.88
N THR A 1212 21.87 -8.26 -12.04
CA THR A 1212 21.24 -7.93 -13.30
C THR A 1212 19.96 -8.73 -13.22
N THR A 1213 18.88 -8.03 -12.93
CA THR A 1213 17.51 -8.46 -13.17
C THR A 1213 17.28 -8.62 -14.67
N LYS A 1214 18.21 -9.27 -15.38
CA LYS A 1214 17.90 -10.20 -16.46
C LYS A 1214 17.60 -11.58 -15.86
N LYS A 1215 16.73 -11.60 -14.83
CA LYS A 1215 15.72 -12.66 -14.76
C LYS A 1215 14.55 -12.22 -15.65
N THR A 1216 14.80 -11.93 -16.94
CA THR A 1216 13.92 -12.52 -17.95
C THR A 1216 13.87 -13.99 -17.57
N ALA A 1217 12.69 -14.59 -17.48
CA ALA A 1217 12.53 -16.01 -17.24
C ALA A 1217 13.21 -16.80 -18.37
N LYS A 1218 14.55 -16.86 -18.39
CA LYS A 1218 15.27 -17.97 -18.96
C LYS A 1218 14.81 -19.14 -18.13
N GLN A 1219 14.02 -20.00 -18.75
CA GLN A 1219 13.70 -21.31 -18.21
C GLN A 1219 14.96 -21.90 -17.55
N PRO A 1220 14.83 -22.56 -16.40
CA PRO A 1220 15.97 -23.10 -15.67
C PRO A 1220 16.73 -24.08 -16.58
N SER A 1221 17.86 -23.63 -17.11
CA SER A 1221 18.83 -24.50 -17.76
C SER A 1221 19.59 -25.25 -16.67
N HIS A 1222 18.95 -26.21 -16.00
CA HIS A 1222 19.62 -27.12 -15.09
C HIS A 1222 19.10 -28.56 -15.20
N MET A 1223 19.89 -29.42 -15.87
CA MET A 1223 20.14 -30.80 -15.40
C MET A 1223 21.31 -31.46 -16.16
N THR A 1224 22.48 -31.56 -15.50
CA THR A 1224 23.43 -32.71 -15.49
C THR A 1224 24.50 -32.42 -14.42
N SER A 1225 24.35 -32.88 -13.18
CA SER A 1225 24.71 -34.19 -12.62
C SER A 1225 26.10 -34.26 -11.95
N THR A 1226 26.05 -34.45 -10.62
CA THR A 1226 26.87 -35.35 -9.79
C THR A 1226 28.37 -35.08 -9.59
N ALA A 1227 28.71 -34.85 -8.32
CA ALA A 1227 30.00 -35.07 -7.71
C ALA A 1227 30.56 -36.48 -7.95
N THR A 1228 31.88 -36.57 -8.18
CA THR A 1228 32.80 -37.57 -7.60
C THR A 1228 34.24 -37.10 -7.80
N SER A 1229 34.98 -37.07 -6.68
CA SER A 1229 36.42 -36.80 -6.44
C SER A 1229 37.00 -35.48 -6.93
#